data_AF-A0A200QH29-F1
#
_entry.id   AF-A0A200QH29-F1
#
_cell.length_a   1.000
_cell.length_b   1.000
_cell.length_c   1.000
_cell.angle_alpha   90.00
_cell.angle_beta   90.00
_cell.angle_gamma   90.00
#
_symmetry.space_group_name_H-M   'P 1'
#
loop_
_entity.id
_entity.type
_entity.pdbx_description
1 polymer ?
#
loop_
_entity_poly.entity_id
_entity_poly.type
_entity_poly.pdbx_seq_one_letter_code
_entity_poly.pdbx_strand_id
1 'polypeptide(L)'
;MTSIGSPSFIVMENSVLFHSGNSHIRLPRFHSYGSRGRSSLDCSPNFSKCGFLKVADGENFLGLFLDGEKMINRGKCVRAIGKNDAKGDDGDESEDRIQATINKSKKVLALQKELLQQIAERKELVSSIRNSITSSEDDLLSYNETSKSILNRDLASTSGGDSDGESTSGFTSGKYVPSTGVNIPVGVEGEKEPERNLPLEQVPSNMNFQKKSKTTSLEEFRSERVPSFHSKAPETSRPEEEKLEELAEVSLEDFTHEANGAPVGEHIESPPLAGVNVMNIILVSAECTPWSKTGGLGDVAGALPKALARRGHRVMVVAPLYGNYAEPQHTGVRKRYKVDGQDMEVSYLQAYIDGVDFVFIESPLFRNIENNIYGGQRVDILKRMVLFCKAAVEVPWYVPCGGVCYGDGNLAFIANDWHTALLPVYLKAYYRDNGLMSYTRSVLVIHNIAHQGRGPVDDFSYVDLPGHYIDLFKLYDPLGGDHFNIFAAGLKTADRIVTVSHGYAWELKTQEGGWGLHGIINENDWKLKGIVNGIDTKEWNPKLDVHLTSDGYTNYSLETLDTGKSKCKAALQQELGLPIREDVPLIGFIGRLDHQKGVDLIAEAMPWMVGQDIQLVMLGTGRPDLENMLRQFESQHHDKVRGWVGFSVKVAHRITAGADILLMPSRFEPCGLNQLYAMNYGTIPVVHAVGGLRDTVQPFDPFAESGFGWTFERAEADRLIHALGNCLLTYREYKESWKGIQKRGMMRDLSWDNAAQNYEEVLLAAKYQW
;
A
#
# COMPACT_ATOMS: atom_id res chain seq x y z
N MET A 1 12.42 35.52 26.61
CA MET A 1 11.44 36.37 25.90
C MET A 1 11.68 36.23 24.42
N THR A 2 10.72 35.65 23.69
CA THR A 2 10.47 35.86 22.25
C THR A 2 9.15 35.17 21.94
N SER A 3 8.21 35.86 21.29
CA SER A 3 6.95 35.25 20.84
C SER A 3 6.74 35.58 19.36
N ILE A 4 6.37 34.57 18.57
CA ILE A 4 5.84 34.75 17.22
C ILE A 4 4.57 33.90 17.15
N GLY A 5 3.46 34.52 16.76
CA GLY A 5 2.12 33.94 16.91
C GLY A 5 1.75 32.96 15.80
N SER A 6 0.98 31.93 16.16
CA SER A 6 0.35 31.01 15.21
C SER A 6 -0.89 31.66 14.54
N PRO A 7 -1.07 31.56 13.22
CA PRO A 7 -2.32 31.97 12.58
C PRO A 7 -3.43 30.95 12.86
N SER A 8 -4.62 31.45 13.22
CA SER A 8 -5.78 30.60 13.54
C SER A 8 -6.39 29.96 12.30
N PHE A 9 -6.35 28.63 12.20
CA PHE A 9 -7.15 27.88 11.22
C PHE A 9 -8.59 27.76 11.71
N ILE A 10 -9.52 28.42 11.03
CA ILE A 10 -10.96 28.19 11.21
C ILE A 10 -11.35 26.95 10.41
N VAL A 11 -11.51 25.83 11.11
CA VAL A 11 -12.23 24.66 10.57
C VAL A 11 -13.73 24.92 10.76
N MET A 12 -14.51 24.90 9.68
CA MET A 12 -15.97 24.90 9.79
C MET A 12 -16.46 23.51 10.19
N GLU A 13 -16.86 23.35 11.44
CA GLU A 13 -17.54 22.16 11.94
C GLU A 13 -18.99 22.12 11.44
N ASN A 14 -19.29 21.25 10.47
CA ASN A 14 -20.68 20.95 10.08
C ASN A 14 -21.30 19.93 11.06
N SER A 15 -21.67 20.41 12.24
CA SER A 15 -22.37 19.64 13.27
C SER A 15 -23.80 19.28 12.82
N VAL A 16 -24.06 17.99 12.61
CA VAL A 16 -25.39 17.48 12.19
C VAL A 16 -26.37 17.54 13.37
N LEU A 17 -27.05 18.68 13.52
CA LEU A 17 -28.14 18.86 14.47
C LEU A 17 -29.49 18.55 13.82
N PHE A 18 -30.07 17.40 14.15
CA PHE A 18 -31.49 17.14 13.95
C PHE A 18 -32.31 18.18 14.73
N HIS A 19 -33.10 18.99 14.04
CA HIS A 19 -34.21 19.73 14.64
C HIS A 19 -35.45 19.68 13.75
N SER A 20 -36.52 19.12 14.29
CA SER A 20 -37.84 19.13 13.69
C SER A 20 -38.44 20.53 13.73
N GLY A 21 -39.00 20.99 12.61
CA GLY A 21 -39.66 22.28 12.57
C GLY A 21 -41.00 22.27 13.31
N ASN A 22 -41.28 23.32 14.08
CA ASN A 22 -42.66 23.72 14.35
C ASN A 22 -42.79 25.23 14.62
N SER A 23 -43.98 25.78 14.40
CA SER A 23 -44.22 27.23 14.22
C SER A 23 -44.28 28.06 15.50
N HIS A 24 -43.78 29.31 15.46
CA HIS A 24 -43.93 30.30 16.53
C HIS A 24 -45.40 30.72 16.78
N ILE A 25 -45.88 30.62 18.03
CA ILE A 25 -46.96 31.47 18.57
C ILE A 25 -46.62 31.97 19.98
N ARG A 26 -46.44 33.31 20.10
CA ARG A 26 -46.61 34.24 21.24
C ARG A 26 -46.36 33.76 22.71
N LEU A 27 -45.34 34.39 23.32
CA LEU A 27 -45.32 35.19 24.58
C LEU A 27 -46.59 35.24 25.49
N PRO A 28 -46.50 35.49 26.84
CA PRO A 28 -45.38 36.14 27.57
C PRO A 28 -45.00 35.61 29.01
N ARG A 29 -43.87 36.12 29.55
CA ARG A 29 -43.51 36.49 30.97
C ARG A 29 -44.05 35.65 32.16
N PHE A 30 -43.26 35.33 33.19
CA PHE A 30 -42.67 36.33 34.14
C PHE A 30 -41.47 35.81 35.00
N HIS A 31 -40.97 36.73 35.85
CA HIS A 31 -40.03 36.64 36.98
C HIS A 31 -40.18 35.45 37.97
N SER A 32 -39.28 35.19 38.94
CA SER A 32 -37.82 35.45 39.14
C SER A 32 -37.38 34.84 40.50
N TYR A 33 -36.07 34.90 40.85
CA TYR A 33 -35.45 34.35 42.08
C TYR A 33 -35.50 32.81 42.25
N GLY A 34 -34.60 32.19 43.03
CA GLY A 34 -33.34 32.72 43.55
C GLY A 34 -32.71 32.01 44.76
N SER A 35 -31.51 31.45 44.55
CA SER A 35 -30.44 31.19 45.54
C SER A 35 -30.47 29.94 46.45
N ARG A 36 -29.26 29.34 46.57
CA ARG A 36 -28.66 28.60 47.70
C ARG A 36 -29.28 27.24 48.14
N GLY A 37 -28.52 26.21 48.50
CA GLY A 37 -27.05 25.99 48.41
C GLY A 37 -26.41 25.41 49.68
N ARG A 38 -25.27 24.69 49.51
CA ARG A 38 -24.51 23.84 50.48
C ARG A 38 -25.17 22.46 50.72
N SER A 39 -24.48 21.31 50.72
CA SER A 39 -23.12 20.87 51.15
C SER A 39 -23.01 20.68 52.68
N SER A 40 -22.40 19.62 53.25
CA SER A 40 -21.68 18.44 52.69
C SER A 40 -21.32 17.43 53.82
N LEU A 41 -20.65 16.32 53.47
CA LEU A 41 -19.83 15.40 54.31
C LEU A 41 -20.50 14.15 54.93
N ASP A 42 -20.12 13.00 54.36
CA ASP A 42 -19.44 11.84 54.97
C ASP A 42 -19.96 11.19 56.28
N CYS A 43 -20.34 9.89 56.18
CA CYS A 43 -19.54 8.77 56.73
C CYS A 43 -20.15 7.38 56.45
N SER A 44 -19.29 6.37 56.25
CA SER A 44 -19.61 4.93 56.17
C SER A 44 -19.34 4.24 57.54
N PRO A 45 -19.38 2.89 57.74
CA PRO A 45 -19.77 1.76 56.87
C PRO A 45 -20.64 0.67 57.59
N ASN A 46 -20.68 -0.56 57.03
CA ASN A 46 -20.78 -1.91 57.66
C ASN A 46 -22.08 -2.75 57.64
N PHE A 47 -21.92 -3.98 57.08
CA PHE A 47 -22.53 -5.28 57.46
C PHE A 47 -24.08 -5.50 57.37
N SER A 48 -24.63 -6.71 57.21
CA SER A 48 -24.16 -7.98 56.58
C SER A 48 -25.28 -9.05 56.52
N LYS A 49 -25.17 -10.03 55.60
CA LYS A 49 -25.71 -11.43 55.65
C LYS A 49 -27.22 -11.70 55.90
N CYS A 50 -27.88 -12.35 54.91
CA CYS A 50 -28.64 -13.62 55.02
C CYS A 50 -29.18 -14.03 53.63
N GLY A 51 -29.57 -15.29 53.34
CA GLY A 51 -29.48 -16.53 54.13
C GLY A 51 -30.48 -17.62 53.70
N PHE A 52 -30.06 -18.58 52.86
CA PHE A 52 -30.64 -19.90 52.48
C PHE A 52 -31.97 -20.41 53.09
N LEU A 53 -32.86 -20.98 52.23
CA LEU A 53 -33.58 -22.29 52.29
C LEU A 53 -34.76 -22.24 51.27
N LYS A 54 -35.11 -23.17 50.34
CA LYS A 54 -34.84 -24.59 49.99
C LYS A 54 -36.01 -25.55 50.34
N VAL A 55 -36.38 -26.43 49.39
CA VAL A 55 -37.41 -27.54 49.44
C VAL A 55 -38.87 -27.07 49.25
N ALA A 56 -39.80 -27.79 48.58
CA ALA A 56 -39.78 -28.66 47.37
C ALA A 56 -41.24 -28.96 46.92
N ASP A 57 -41.41 -29.37 45.64
CA ASP A 57 -42.47 -30.18 45.00
C ASP A 57 -43.99 -29.93 45.26
N GLY A 58 -44.76 -29.89 44.16
CA GLY A 58 -46.23 -29.90 44.17
C GLY A 58 -46.84 -29.49 42.82
N GLU A 59 -47.52 -30.41 42.12
CA GLU A 59 -48.03 -30.20 40.75
C GLU A 59 -49.32 -29.36 40.69
N ASN A 60 -49.46 -28.48 39.69
CA ASN A 60 -50.55 -28.62 38.70
C ASN A 60 -50.45 -27.72 37.45
N PHE A 61 -51.17 -28.16 36.40
CA PHE A 61 -51.35 -27.53 35.09
C PHE A 61 -51.97 -26.12 35.15
N LEU A 62 -51.42 -25.15 34.39
CA LEU A 62 -51.98 -24.65 33.10
C LEU A 62 -51.10 -23.51 32.52
N GLY A 63 -50.98 -23.39 31.18
CA GLY A 63 -50.56 -22.13 30.52
C GLY A 63 -49.25 -22.11 29.74
N LEU A 64 -49.32 -22.49 28.46
CA LEU A 64 -48.69 -21.88 27.27
C LEU A 64 -47.84 -20.60 27.51
N PHE A 65 -46.61 -20.41 26.99
CA PHE A 65 -45.75 -21.24 26.14
C PHE A 65 -44.28 -20.75 26.31
N LEU A 66 -43.30 -21.66 26.30
CA LEU A 66 -41.88 -21.37 26.00
C LEU A 66 -41.65 -21.72 24.52
N ASP A 67 -41.03 -20.90 23.67
CA ASP A 67 -39.66 -20.33 23.70
C ASP A 67 -38.58 -21.34 23.27
N GLY A 68 -37.67 -20.88 22.39
CA GLY A 68 -36.52 -21.63 21.88
C GLY A 68 -36.59 -22.17 20.45
N GLU A 69 -35.95 -21.47 19.49
CA GLU A 69 -35.29 -22.12 18.34
C GLU A 69 -33.79 -21.80 18.37
N LYS A 70 -32.95 -22.83 18.16
CA LYS A 70 -31.51 -22.70 17.89
C LYS A 70 -31.16 -23.60 16.71
N MET A 71 -30.25 -23.12 15.88
CA MET A 71 -29.85 -23.76 14.61
C MET A 71 -29.24 -25.17 14.82
N ILE A 72 -29.32 -26.03 13.80
CA ILE A 72 -28.17 -26.75 13.21
C ILE A 72 -28.56 -27.55 11.94
N ASN A 73 -27.63 -27.56 10.97
CA ASN A 73 -27.45 -28.40 9.78
C ASN A 73 -28.54 -29.40 9.31
N ARG A 74 -28.79 -29.38 7.99
CA ARG A 74 -29.20 -30.55 7.22
C ARG A 74 -28.42 -30.69 5.91
N GLY A 75 -27.29 -31.40 5.96
CA GLY A 75 -26.91 -32.25 4.83
C GLY A 75 -27.76 -33.53 4.85
N LYS A 76 -28.21 -34.03 3.70
CA LYS A 76 -28.84 -35.36 3.60
C LYS A 76 -28.39 -36.12 2.35
N CYS A 77 -27.81 -37.29 2.59
CA CYS A 77 -27.61 -38.33 1.59
C CYS A 77 -28.94 -39.06 1.28
N VAL A 78 -28.97 -39.77 0.16
CA VAL A 78 -30.15 -40.45 -0.38
C VAL A 78 -30.45 -41.77 0.34
N ARG A 79 -31.72 -42.01 0.68
CA ARG A 79 -32.36 -43.34 0.61
C ARG A 79 -33.89 -43.21 0.56
N ALA A 80 -34.54 -44.12 -0.18
CA ALA A 80 -35.96 -44.05 -0.50
C ALA A 80 -36.76 -45.21 0.12
N ILE A 81 -37.92 -44.86 0.69
CA ILE A 81 -39.09 -45.71 0.96
C ILE A 81 -40.31 -44.76 0.86
N GLY A 82 -41.43 -45.07 0.22
CA GLY A 82 -41.76 -46.24 -0.60
C GLY A 82 -43.20 -46.74 -0.44
N LYS A 83 -44.20 -46.01 -0.99
CA LYS A 83 -45.53 -46.52 -1.39
C LYS A 83 -46.44 -45.42 -1.98
N ASN A 84 -47.05 -45.72 -3.14
CA ASN A 84 -48.51 -45.79 -3.42
C ASN A 84 -49.48 -44.82 -2.70
N ASP A 85 -50.47 -44.18 -3.33
CA ASP A 85 -50.94 -44.21 -4.74
C ASP A 85 -51.63 -42.89 -5.13
N ALA A 86 -51.41 -42.40 -6.36
CA ALA A 86 -52.32 -41.51 -7.10
C ALA A 86 -51.98 -41.56 -8.59
N LYS A 87 -52.98 -41.56 -9.49
CA LYS A 87 -52.77 -41.50 -10.94
C LYS A 87 -52.74 -40.05 -11.44
N GLY A 88 -51.71 -39.71 -12.20
CA GLY A 88 -51.59 -38.49 -13.00
C GLY A 88 -50.79 -38.83 -14.26
N ASP A 89 -51.10 -38.17 -15.37
CA ASP A 89 -50.56 -38.48 -16.71
C ASP A 89 -49.47 -37.47 -17.08
N ASP A 90 -48.21 -37.90 -17.11
CA ASP A 90 -47.01 -37.09 -17.41
C ASP A 90 -45.81 -38.00 -17.75
N GLY A 91 -45.93 -38.78 -18.84
CA GLY A 91 -44.92 -39.78 -19.23
C GLY A 91 -43.69 -39.22 -19.96
N ASP A 92 -43.91 -38.50 -21.07
CA ASP A 92 -42.87 -38.23 -22.09
C ASP A 92 -41.80 -37.20 -21.67
N GLU A 93 -42.18 -36.08 -21.04
CA GLU A 93 -41.25 -34.96 -20.80
C GLU A 93 -40.05 -35.32 -19.90
N SER A 94 -40.16 -36.38 -19.09
CA SER A 94 -39.10 -36.75 -18.14
C SER A 94 -37.95 -37.52 -18.79
N GLU A 95 -38.25 -38.49 -19.66
CA GLU A 95 -37.23 -39.27 -20.37
C GLU A 95 -36.48 -38.39 -21.37
N ASP A 96 -37.17 -37.49 -22.07
CA ASP A 96 -36.57 -36.60 -23.08
C ASP A 96 -35.55 -35.63 -22.45
N ARG A 97 -35.83 -35.11 -21.25
CA ARG A 97 -34.89 -34.27 -20.48
C ARG A 97 -33.66 -35.07 -20.00
N ILE A 98 -33.83 -36.32 -19.61
CA ILE A 98 -32.73 -37.22 -19.23
C ILE A 98 -31.88 -37.54 -20.47
N GLN A 99 -32.50 -37.89 -21.59
CA GLN A 99 -31.83 -38.24 -22.84
C GLN A 99 -31.10 -37.03 -23.46
N ALA A 100 -31.68 -35.83 -23.41
CA ALA A 100 -31.00 -34.59 -23.78
C ALA A 100 -29.76 -34.31 -22.91
N THR A 101 -29.83 -34.64 -21.61
CA THR A 101 -28.69 -34.53 -20.68
C THR A 101 -27.59 -35.54 -21.00
N ILE A 102 -27.96 -36.82 -21.23
CA ILE A 102 -27.03 -37.87 -21.68
C ILE A 102 -26.34 -37.48 -22.98
N ASN A 103 -27.07 -36.90 -23.94
CA ASN A 103 -26.52 -36.46 -25.22
C ASN A 103 -25.60 -35.23 -25.09
N LYS A 104 -25.83 -34.33 -24.13
CA LYS A 104 -24.88 -33.26 -23.77
C LYS A 104 -23.60 -33.85 -23.17
N SER A 105 -23.70 -34.77 -22.20
CA SER A 105 -22.53 -35.42 -21.59
C SER A 105 -21.70 -36.21 -22.60
N LYS A 106 -22.33 -36.91 -23.55
CA LYS A 106 -21.65 -37.59 -24.67
C LYS A 106 -20.85 -36.60 -25.55
N LYS A 107 -21.39 -35.41 -25.84
CA LYS A 107 -20.66 -34.37 -26.59
C LYS A 107 -19.46 -33.81 -25.83
N VAL A 108 -19.59 -33.61 -24.51
CA VAL A 108 -18.45 -33.16 -23.66
C VAL A 108 -17.35 -34.21 -23.62
N LEU A 109 -17.70 -35.49 -23.45
CA LEU A 109 -16.73 -36.60 -23.49
C LEU A 109 -16.04 -36.75 -24.85
N ALA A 110 -16.75 -36.50 -25.96
CA ALA A 110 -16.15 -36.48 -27.30
C ALA A 110 -15.12 -35.35 -27.44
N LEU A 111 -15.46 -34.12 -27.04
CA LEU A 111 -14.55 -32.96 -27.05
C LEU A 111 -13.32 -33.17 -26.15
N GLN A 112 -13.51 -33.77 -24.97
CA GLN A 112 -12.37 -34.12 -24.09
C GLN A 112 -11.45 -35.17 -24.73
N LYS A 113 -12.01 -36.16 -25.42
CA LYS A 113 -11.22 -37.19 -26.13
C LYS A 113 -10.45 -36.58 -27.31
N GLU A 114 -11.07 -35.67 -28.05
CA GLU A 114 -10.44 -34.95 -29.17
C GLU A 114 -9.33 -33.98 -28.69
N LEU A 115 -9.53 -33.31 -27.56
CA LEU A 115 -8.48 -32.48 -26.94
C LEU A 115 -7.28 -33.34 -26.50
N LEU A 116 -7.52 -34.51 -25.89
CA LEU A 116 -6.45 -35.44 -25.52
C LEU A 116 -5.71 -36.01 -26.74
N GLN A 117 -6.43 -36.27 -27.84
CA GLN A 117 -5.86 -36.68 -29.13
C GLN A 117 -4.91 -35.60 -29.67
N GLN A 118 -5.35 -34.33 -29.72
CA GLN A 118 -4.50 -33.19 -30.15
C GLN A 118 -3.29 -32.95 -29.23
N ILE A 119 -3.41 -33.24 -27.93
CA ILE A 119 -2.28 -33.16 -26.98
C ILE A 119 -1.27 -34.28 -27.23
N ALA A 120 -1.72 -35.49 -27.58
CA ALA A 120 -0.84 -36.60 -27.96
C ALA A 120 -0.10 -36.30 -29.28
N GLU A 121 -0.82 -35.86 -30.31
CA GLU A 121 -0.25 -35.49 -31.61
C GLU A 121 0.80 -34.37 -31.49
N ARG A 122 0.54 -33.35 -30.65
CA ARG A 122 1.54 -32.30 -30.36
C ARG A 122 2.76 -32.82 -29.59
N LYS A 123 2.60 -33.83 -28.72
CA LYS A 123 3.73 -34.47 -28.03
C LYS A 123 4.58 -35.29 -29.01
N GLU A 124 3.96 -36.03 -29.94
CA GLU A 124 4.71 -36.71 -31.01
C GLU A 124 5.40 -35.71 -31.94
N LEU A 125 4.76 -34.59 -32.30
CA LEU A 125 5.39 -33.54 -33.11
C LEU A 125 6.63 -32.95 -32.40
N VAL A 126 6.53 -32.62 -31.11
CA VAL A 126 7.65 -32.12 -30.30
C VAL A 126 8.74 -33.19 -30.13
N SER A 127 8.36 -34.47 -30.00
CA SER A 127 9.31 -35.59 -29.99
C SER A 127 10.03 -35.73 -31.33
N SER A 128 9.32 -35.62 -32.45
CA SER A 128 9.89 -35.72 -33.79
C SER A 128 10.83 -34.55 -34.08
N ILE A 129 10.47 -33.34 -33.66
CA ILE A 129 11.33 -32.15 -33.77
C ILE A 129 12.61 -32.34 -32.94
N ARG A 130 12.48 -32.75 -31.67
CA ARG A 130 13.65 -33.04 -30.81
C ARG A 130 14.55 -34.11 -31.44
N ASN A 131 13.97 -35.21 -31.90
CA ASN A 131 14.73 -36.29 -32.52
C ASN A 131 15.42 -35.86 -33.82
N SER A 132 14.80 -34.96 -34.60
CA SER A 132 15.41 -34.40 -35.81
C SER A 132 16.59 -33.48 -35.52
N ILE A 133 16.56 -32.74 -34.40
CA ILE A 133 17.67 -31.89 -33.95
C ILE A 133 18.84 -32.75 -33.48
N THR A 134 18.59 -33.76 -32.63
CA THR A 134 19.65 -34.68 -32.19
C THR A 134 20.28 -35.45 -33.37
N SER A 135 19.49 -35.82 -34.38
CA SER A 135 20.03 -36.49 -35.58
C SER A 135 20.83 -35.57 -36.52
N SER A 136 20.88 -34.26 -36.26
CA SER A 136 21.79 -33.32 -36.96
C SER A 136 23.03 -32.97 -36.14
N GLU A 137 23.04 -33.21 -34.83
CA GLU A 137 24.18 -32.93 -33.94
C GLU A 137 25.20 -34.09 -33.93
N ASP A 138 24.75 -35.34 -34.09
CA ASP A 138 25.61 -36.54 -34.02
C ASP A 138 26.64 -36.68 -35.17
N ASP A 139 26.37 -36.15 -36.38
CA ASP A 139 27.26 -36.30 -37.55
C ASP A 139 28.45 -35.30 -37.56
N LEU A 140 28.44 -34.26 -36.71
CA LEU A 140 29.41 -33.15 -36.76
C LEU A 140 30.61 -33.28 -35.80
N LEU A 141 30.56 -34.16 -34.81
CA LEU A 141 31.57 -34.26 -33.75
C LEU A 141 32.85 -35.07 -34.11
N SER A 142 33.19 -35.23 -35.40
CA SER A 142 34.27 -36.13 -35.85
C SER A 142 35.62 -35.49 -36.20
N TYR A 143 35.76 -34.15 -36.21
CA TYR A 143 36.98 -33.45 -36.67
C TYR A 143 37.39 -32.22 -35.85
N ASN A 144 37.91 -32.38 -34.62
CA ASN A 144 38.65 -31.28 -33.95
C ASN A 144 39.72 -31.64 -32.89
N GLU A 145 40.32 -32.83 -32.91
CA GLU A 145 41.48 -33.17 -32.05
C GLU A 145 42.85 -32.86 -32.71
N THR A 146 43.19 -31.59 -33.01
CA THR A 146 44.61 -31.18 -33.23
C THR A 146 44.88 -29.67 -33.17
N SER A 147 44.79 -29.01 -32.00
CA SER A 147 45.46 -27.69 -31.73
C SER A 147 45.47 -27.24 -30.26
N LYS A 148 46.12 -28.00 -29.36
CA LYS A 148 46.49 -27.51 -28.00
C LYS A 148 47.94 -27.85 -27.64
N SER A 149 48.87 -27.24 -28.38
CA SER A 149 50.28 -27.12 -27.98
C SER A 149 50.87 -25.81 -28.53
N ILE A 150 52.05 -25.41 -28.05
CA ILE A 150 52.75 -24.14 -28.38
C ILE A 150 52.09 -22.88 -27.78
N LEU A 151 52.43 -22.57 -26.52
CA LEU A 151 52.87 -21.22 -26.06
C LEU A 151 53.15 -21.21 -24.54
N ASN A 152 54.40 -21.49 -24.14
CA ASN A 152 54.99 -21.09 -22.85
C ASN A 152 56.49 -21.46 -22.78
N ARG A 153 57.37 -20.44 -22.76
CA ARG A 153 58.86 -20.36 -22.60
C ARG A 153 59.31 -19.04 -23.27
N ASP A 154 60.38 -18.29 -22.95
CA ASP A 154 61.49 -18.24 -21.95
C ASP A 154 62.02 -16.76 -22.05
N LEU A 155 62.60 -15.97 -21.12
CA LEU A 155 63.23 -16.02 -19.76
C LEU A 155 62.85 -14.67 -19.02
N ALA A 156 63.10 -14.30 -17.75
CA ALA A 156 63.92 -14.69 -16.57
C ALA A 156 65.04 -13.66 -16.17
N SER A 157 65.03 -13.20 -14.90
CA SER A 157 66.07 -12.42 -14.14
C SER A 157 66.35 -10.96 -14.59
N THR A 158 66.91 -9.99 -13.82
CA THR A 158 67.69 -9.85 -12.54
C THR A 158 67.51 -8.40 -12.00
N SER A 159 67.85 -7.93 -10.78
CA SER A 159 68.22 -8.49 -9.44
C SER A 159 68.50 -7.36 -8.39
N GLY A 160 68.16 -7.56 -7.10
CA GLY A 160 68.67 -6.77 -5.93
C GLY A 160 67.87 -5.53 -5.50
N GLY A 161 67.87 -5.08 -4.22
CA GLY A 161 68.41 -5.70 -2.98
C GLY A 161 68.49 -4.71 -1.79
N ASP A 162 68.25 -5.21 -0.56
CA ASP A 162 68.67 -4.70 0.78
C ASP A 162 68.21 -3.27 1.25
N SER A 163 68.11 -2.88 2.53
CA SER A 163 68.04 -3.57 3.85
C SER A 163 67.67 -2.57 4.99
N ASP A 164 67.03 -3.03 6.08
CA ASP A 164 66.94 -2.42 7.44
C ASP A 164 66.31 -1.00 7.61
N GLY A 165 65.84 -0.54 8.78
CA GLY A 165 65.78 -1.14 10.14
C GLY A 165 64.91 -0.31 11.13
N GLU A 166 64.98 -0.62 12.44
CA GLU A 166 64.22 -0.01 13.56
C GLU A 166 64.69 1.45 13.89
N SER A 167 64.09 2.33 14.73
CA SER A 167 63.38 2.13 16.02
C SER A 167 62.75 3.44 16.60
N THR A 168 61.75 3.26 17.49
CA THR A 168 61.34 4.05 18.70
C THR A 168 61.46 5.60 18.85
N SER A 169 60.30 6.22 19.17
CA SER A 169 60.01 7.16 20.31
C SER A 169 60.53 8.63 20.39
N GLY A 170 59.66 9.55 20.88
CA GLY A 170 60.01 10.43 22.03
C GLY A 170 59.79 11.96 21.98
N PHE A 171 58.68 12.45 22.57
CA PHE A 171 58.54 13.69 23.40
C PHE A 171 58.92 15.13 22.91
N THR A 172 57.86 15.92 22.62
CA THR A 172 57.53 17.30 23.12
C THR A 172 58.37 18.58 22.87
N SER A 173 57.64 19.66 22.56
CA SER A 173 57.91 21.11 22.83
C SER A 173 58.98 21.84 21.97
N GLY A 174 58.78 23.10 21.53
CA GLY A 174 57.58 23.96 21.55
C GLY A 174 57.84 25.47 21.41
N LYS A 175 56.85 26.21 20.86
CA LYS A 175 56.68 27.69 20.79
C LYS A 175 57.70 28.56 20.02
N TYR A 176 57.19 29.47 19.19
CA TYR A 176 57.29 30.94 19.40
C TYR A 176 56.14 31.67 18.68
N VAL A 177 55.77 32.89 19.13
CA VAL A 177 54.61 33.71 18.67
C VAL A 177 54.93 35.23 18.87
N PRO A 178 53.99 36.16 19.17
CA PRO A 178 53.01 36.87 18.33
C PRO A 178 53.25 38.42 18.25
N SER A 179 52.26 39.16 17.73
CA SER A 179 52.07 40.60 18.05
C SER A 179 50.58 41.02 18.19
N THR A 180 50.19 42.24 17.80
CA THR A 180 49.12 43.04 18.45
C THR A 180 48.27 43.89 17.48
N GLY A 181 47.06 44.39 17.81
CA GLY A 181 46.32 44.44 19.09
C GLY A 181 44.77 44.52 18.88
N VAL A 182 43.87 44.56 19.89
CA VAL A 182 43.65 45.49 21.04
C VAL A 182 42.93 46.79 20.59
N ASN A 183 41.74 47.21 21.10
CA ASN A 183 41.22 47.17 22.48
C ASN A 183 39.66 47.09 22.64
N ILE A 184 39.14 47.04 23.89
CA ILE A 184 37.72 46.87 24.33
C ILE A 184 37.44 47.78 25.57
N PRO A 185 36.28 48.49 25.76
CA PRO A 185 35.22 48.01 26.71
C PRO A 185 33.74 48.54 26.61
N VAL A 186 32.80 47.64 26.93
CA VAL A 186 31.61 47.72 27.85
C VAL A 186 30.98 49.08 28.27
N GLY A 187 29.63 49.21 28.23
CA GLY A 187 28.89 50.00 29.25
C GLY A 187 27.45 50.53 29.00
N VAL A 188 26.41 49.81 29.48
CA VAL A 188 25.23 50.28 30.30
C VAL A 188 24.23 51.39 29.82
N GLU A 189 22.92 51.10 29.98
CA GLU A 189 21.70 51.97 30.11
C GLU A 189 21.18 52.87 28.95
N GLY A 190 19.85 53.12 28.96
CA GLY A 190 19.17 54.19 28.18
C GLY A 190 17.76 53.85 27.64
N GLU A 191 16.69 54.43 28.20
CA GLU A 191 15.33 54.39 27.64
C GLU A 191 15.05 55.56 26.65
N LYS A 192 14.24 55.35 25.59
CA LYS A 192 12.97 56.08 25.27
C LYS A 192 12.56 56.15 23.79
N GLU A 193 11.26 55.91 23.56
CA GLU A 193 10.42 56.40 22.44
C GLU A 193 9.96 57.88 22.71
N PRO A 194 9.16 58.62 21.88
CA PRO A 194 8.31 58.15 20.77
C PRO A 194 8.10 59.12 19.56
N GLU A 195 7.15 58.74 18.68
CA GLU A 195 6.28 59.62 17.84
C GLU A 195 6.92 60.43 16.68
N ARG A 196 6.20 60.83 15.60
CA ARG A 196 5.01 60.31 14.85
C ARG A 196 4.84 61.12 13.54
N ASN A 197 4.05 60.60 12.58
CA ASN A 197 3.10 61.31 11.67
C ASN A 197 3.17 61.00 10.14
N LEU A 198 1.97 61.05 9.56
CA LEU A 198 1.55 61.12 8.14
C LEU A 198 0.78 62.49 7.98
N PRO A 199 0.04 62.88 6.90
CA PRO A 199 -0.37 62.13 5.68
C PRO A 199 -0.52 62.90 4.32
N LEU A 200 -0.74 62.11 3.24
CA LEU A 200 -1.69 62.27 2.09
C LEU A 200 -1.69 63.48 1.09
N GLU A 201 -2.50 63.27 0.02
CA GLU A 201 -2.92 64.15 -1.11
C GLU A 201 -2.05 64.11 -2.40
N GLN A 202 -2.55 64.24 -3.66
CA GLN A 202 -3.92 64.35 -4.24
C GLN A 202 -3.94 63.88 -5.73
N VAL A 203 -5.07 63.93 -6.47
CA VAL A 203 -5.22 63.45 -7.88
C VAL A 203 -5.99 64.41 -8.82
N PRO A 204 -5.45 64.69 -10.03
CA PRO A 204 -6.24 64.95 -11.26
C PRO A 204 -5.60 64.38 -12.57
N SER A 205 -6.26 64.25 -13.74
CA SER A 205 -7.68 64.10 -14.13
C SER A 205 -7.85 63.66 -15.62
N ASN A 206 -9.10 63.52 -16.10
CA ASN A 206 -9.60 63.03 -17.41
C ASN A 206 -9.05 63.65 -18.73
N MET A 207 -9.00 62.86 -19.82
CA MET A 207 -9.86 63.03 -21.03
C MET A 207 -9.77 61.88 -22.08
N ASN A 208 -10.79 61.76 -22.95
CA ASN A 208 -10.94 60.78 -24.05
C ASN A 208 -10.76 61.43 -25.44
N PHE A 209 -10.37 60.67 -26.48
CA PHE A 209 -10.99 60.75 -27.83
C PHE A 209 -10.72 59.49 -28.71
N GLN A 210 -11.14 59.47 -29.98
CA GLN A 210 -11.59 58.26 -30.71
C GLN A 210 -10.88 57.91 -32.04
N LYS A 211 -10.83 56.60 -32.34
CA LYS A 211 -10.90 55.88 -33.64
C LYS A 211 -10.55 56.58 -34.99
N LYS A 212 -9.65 55.95 -35.76
CA LYS A 212 -9.71 55.56 -37.21
C LYS A 212 -8.40 54.81 -37.57
N SER A 213 -8.25 53.68 -38.27
CA SER A 213 -9.02 52.86 -39.25
C SER A 213 -8.60 53.02 -40.73
N LYS A 214 -7.73 52.12 -41.24
CA LYS A 214 -7.52 51.59 -42.62
C LYS A 214 -6.31 50.63 -42.58
N THR A 215 -6.20 49.41 -43.11
CA THR A 215 -6.88 48.56 -44.13
C THR A 215 -6.13 48.43 -45.47
N THR A 216 -5.29 47.39 -45.59
CA THR A 216 -4.79 46.67 -46.81
C THR A 216 -3.84 45.54 -46.35
N SER A 217 -3.67 44.36 -46.98
CA SER A 217 -4.52 43.51 -47.86
C SER A 217 -3.73 42.25 -48.31
N LEU A 218 -4.28 41.02 -48.15
CA LEU A 218 -3.85 39.69 -48.70
C LEU A 218 -2.37 39.27 -48.46
N GLU A 219 -2.05 38.04 -48.05
CA GLU A 219 -2.08 36.80 -48.86
C GLU A 219 -2.23 35.51 -48.00
N GLU A 220 -2.53 34.38 -48.65
CA GLU A 220 -2.60 33.05 -48.04
C GLU A 220 -1.30 32.26 -48.29
N PHE A 221 -0.73 31.51 -47.32
CA PHE A 221 0.07 30.32 -47.65
C PHE A 221 0.12 29.24 -46.54
N ARG A 222 -0.60 28.14 -46.82
CA ARG A 222 -0.40 26.70 -46.50
C ARG A 222 0.30 26.23 -45.21
N SER A 223 -0.25 25.14 -44.64
CA SER A 223 0.48 24.25 -43.73
C SER A 223 1.60 23.50 -44.46
N GLU A 224 2.64 23.17 -43.70
CA GLU A 224 3.61 22.12 -44.07
C GLU A 224 3.15 20.74 -43.54
N ARG A 225 3.88 19.68 -43.92
CA ARG A 225 3.46 18.28 -43.79
C ARG A 225 4.44 17.43 -42.98
N VAL A 226 3.88 16.48 -42.23
CA VAL A 226 4.63 15.37 -41.60
C VAL A 226 5.13 14.41 -42.69
N PRO A 227 6.37 13.89 -42.63
CA PRO A 227 6.85 12.85 -43.55
C PRO A 227 6.14 11.51 -43.35
N SER A 228 5.78 10.85 -44.45
CA SER A 228 5.27 9.48 -44.46
C SER A 228 6.27 8.54 -45.15
N PHE A 229 6.47 7.35 -44.58
CA PHE A 229 7.30 6.30 -45.18
C PHE A 229 6.52 4.99 -45.23
N HIS A 230 6.37 4.43 -46.43
CA HIS A 230 5.88 3.07 -46.65
C HIS A 230 6.76 2.33 -47.67
N SER A 231 7.29 1.20 -47.22
CA SER A 231 7.66 -0.02 -47.96
C SER A 231 7.68 -0.02 -49.50
N LYS A 232 8.78 -0.51 -50.07
CA LYS A 232 8.78 -1.56 -51.11
C LYS A 232 10.12 -2.30 -51.17
N ALA A 233 10.08 -3.57 -51.55
CA ALA A 233 11.25 -4.45 -51.75
C ALA A 233 11.45 -4.77 -53.24
N PRO A 234 12.63 -5.31 -53.60
CA PRO A 234 12.77 -6.27 -54.70
C PRO A 234 13.51 -7.56 -54.27
N GLU A 235 13.45 -8.60 -55.10
CA GLU A 235 13.95 -9.95 -54.81
C GLU A 235 15.23 -10.34 -55.60
N THR A 236 15.98 -11.29 -55.03
CA THR A 236 16.87 -12.30 -55.67
C THR A 236 18.00 -11.89 -56.63
N SER A 237 19.24 -12.21 -56.22
CA SER A 237 20.14 -13.11 -56.99
C SER A 237 21.22 -13.74 -56.09
N ARG A 238 21.63 -14.98 -56.40
CA ARG A 238 22.75 -15.75 -55.80
C ARG A 238 24.05 -15.55 -56.63
N PRO A 239 25.28 -15.83 -56.14
CA PRO A 239 25.73 -17.19 -55.75
C PRO A 239 26.75 -17.31 -54.58
N GLU A 240 27.07 -18.57 -54.22
CA GLU A 240 28.36 -19.19 -53.78
C GLU A 240 29.36 -18.45 -52.85
N GLU A 241 30.11 -19.09 -51.91
CA GLU A 241 30.01 -20.37 -51.17
C GLU A 241 31.04 -20.37 -50.00
N GLU A 242 31.08 -21.43 -49.17
CA GLU A 242 32.12 -21.87 -48.19
C GLU A 242 32.00 -21.54 -46.68
N LYS A 243 31.65 -22.60 -45.91
CA LYS A 243 32.20 -23.09 -44.61
C LYS A 243 31.93 -22.29 -43.30
N LEU A 244 31.21 -22.83 -42.30
CA LEU A 244 31.46 -23.99 -41.38
C LEU A 244 32.44 -23.64 -40.21
N GLU A 245 32.24 -24.01 -38.93
CA GLU A 245 31.08 -24.62 -38.21
C GLU A 245 31.20 -24.51 -36.66
N GLU A 246 30.31 -25.22 -35.97
CA GLU A 246 29.79 -25.23 -34.58
C GLU A 246 30.72 -25.77 -33.43
N LEU A 247 30.39 -25.59 -32.12
CA LEU A 247 29.81 -26.53 -31.08
C LEU A 247 30.61 -27.85 -30.81
N ALA A 248 30.47 -28.60 -29.69
CA ALA A 248 30.17 -28.32 -28.27
C ALA A 248 30.47 -29.55 -27.33
N GLU A 249 30.68 -29.29 -26.03
CA GLU A 249 30.51 -30.18 -24.84
C GLU A 249 31.13 -31.61 -24.79
N VAL A 250 30.48 -32.56 -24.07
CA VAL A 250 30.92 -33.90 -23.55
C VAL A 250 31.87 -33.82 -22.32
N SER A 251 31.43 -33.95 -21.05
CA SER A 251 30.88 -35.09 -20.26
C SER A 251 31.96 -36.11 -19.79
N LEU A 252 32.25 -36.23 -18.49
CA LEU A 252 31.62 -37.12 -17.46
C LEU A 252 32.27 -38.53 -17.35
N GLU A 253 32.86 -38.83 -16.18
CA GLU A 253 32.99 -40.18 -15.60
C GLU A 253 32.87 -40.10 -14.06
N ASP A 254 32.45 -41.21 -13.44
CA ASP A 254 32.09 -41.31 -12.01
C ASP A 254 33.28 -41.46 -11.04
N PHE A 255 33.11 -41.01 -9.79
CA PHE A 255 33.71 -41.68 -8.63
C PHE A 255 32.81 -41.62 -7.39
N THR A 256 32.56 -42.79 -6.80
CA THR A 256 31.74 -42.96 -5.59
C THR A 256 32.54 -42.75 -4.30
N HIS A 257 31.98 -42.04 -3.31
CA HIS A 257 32.32 -42.26 -1.89
C HIS A 257 31.18 -41.81 -0.96
N GLU A 258 30.97 -42.56 0.12
CA GLU A 258 30.00 -42.28 1.18
C GLU A 258 30.53 -41.27 2.20
N ALA A 259 29.71 -40.32 2.68
CA ALA A 259 29.66 -39.91 4.10
C ALA A 259 28.55 -38.86 4.38
N ASN A 260 27.75 -39.14 5.42
CA ASN A 260 27.01 -38.20 6.29
C ASN A 260 26.02 -37.16 5.68
N GLY A 261 24.79 -37.16 6.20
CA GLY A 261 23.71 -36.29 5.73
C GLY A 261 23.63 -34.91 6.39
N ALA A 262 23.05 -33.98 5.65
CA ALA A 262 22.45 -32.73 6.14
C ALA A 262 20.94 -32.76 5.79
N PRO A 263 20.05 -32.05 6.52
CA PRO A 263 18.62 -32.10 6.26
C PRO A 263 18.27 -31.49 4.89
N VAL A 264 17.34 -32.11 4.18
CA VAL A 264 16.78 -31.58 2.92
C VAL A 264 16.07 -30.27 3.22
N GLY A 265 16.55 -29.18 2.62
CA GLY A 265 15.82 -27.90 2.64
C GLY A 265 14.57 -28.01 1.77
N GLU A 266 13.44 -27.53 2.26
CA GLU A 266 12.21 -27.45 1.48
C GLU A 266 12.42 -26.51 0.28
N HIS A 267 12.33 -27.06 -0.93
CA HIS A 267 12.25 -26.25 -2.14
C HIS A 267 10.90 -25.52 -2.14
N ILE A 268 10.92 -24.28 -1.65
CA ILE A 268 9.84 -23.32 -1.92
C ILE A 268 9.87 -23.08 -3.45
N GLU A 269 8.95 -23.70 -4.17
CA GLU A 269 8.79 -23.46 -5.60
C GLU A 269 8.47 -21.98 -5.81
N SER A 270 9.40 -21.26 -6.45
CA SER A 270 9.18 -19.86 -6.82
C SER A 270 7.95 -19.78 -7.73
N PRO A 271 6.98 -18.89 -7.46
CA PRO A 271 5.73 -18.86 -8.22
C PRO A 271 6.03 -18.62 -9.70
N PRO A 272 5.35 -19.33 -10.62
CA PRO A 272 5.77 -19.41 -12.01
C PRO A 272 5.85 -18.03 -12.67
N LEU A 273 6.93 -17.83 -13.43
CA LEU A 273 7.16 -16.65 -14.26
C LEU A 273 5.99 -16.44 -15.22
N ALA A 274 5.69 -15.17 -15.54
CA ALA A 274 4.58 -14.80 -16.42
C ALA A 274 4.64 -15.47 -17.80
N GLY A 275 5.85 -15.75 -18.32
CA GLY A 275 6.04 -16.49 -19.57
C GLY A 275 5.38 -15.80 -20.77
N VAL A 276 4.29 -16.36 -21.30
CA VAL A 276 3.49 -15.73 -22.37
C VAL A 276 2.74 -14.46 -21.93
N ASN A 277 2.60 -14.25 -20.62
CA ASN A 277 1.96 -13.09 -20.01
C ASN A 277 2.92 -11.93 -19.70
N VAL A 278 4.21 -12.02 -20.10
CA VAL A 278 5.16 -10.92 -19.93
C VAL A 278 4.60 -9.64 -20.58
N MET A 279 4.78 -8.51 -19.89
CA MET A 279 4.23 -7.20 -20.23
C MET A 279 5.22 -6.11 -19.87
N ASN A 280 5.10 -4.96 -20.53
CA ASN A 280 5.72 -3.72 -20.09
C ASN A 280 4.78 -3.05 -19.09
N ILE A 281 5.25 -2.79 -17.88
CA ILE A 281 4.45 -2.23 -16.78
C ILE A 281 5.09 -0.91 -16.35
N ILE A 282 4.31 0.15 -16.26
CA ILE A 282 4.77 1.45 -15.74
C ILE A 282 3.87 1.83 -14.57
N LEU A 283 4.37 1.68 -13.35
CA LEU A 283 3.72 2.14 -12.14
C LEU A 283 3.98 3.64 -11.98
N VAL A 284 2.94 4.43 -11.77
CA VAL A 284 3.04 5.89 -11.60
C VAL A 284 2.52 6.25 -10.21
N SER A 285 3.30 6.99 -9.43
CA SER A 285 3.01 7.27 -8.02
C SER A 285 3.61 8.60 -7.55
N ALA A 286 2.91 9.29 -6.65
CA ALA A 286 3.42 10.48 -5.98
C ALA A 286 4.36 10.17 -4.79
N GLU A 287 4.46 8.90 -4.37
CA GLU A 287 5.43 8.42 -3.38
C GLU A 287 6.19 7.21 -3.92
N CYS A 288 7.45 7.07 -3.55
CA CYS A 288 8.26 5.88 -3.78
C CYS A 288 9.34 5.75 -2.71
N THR A 289 9.24 4.74 -1.85
CA THR A 289 10.28 4.34 -0.89
C THR A 289 11.54 3.92 -1.66
N PRO A 290 12.77 4.33 -1.24
CA PRO A 290 13.11 5.11 -0.04
C PRO A 290 13.05 6.65 -0.21
N TRP A 291 12.87 7.17 -1.43
CA TRP A 291 13.09 8.57 -1.78
C TRP A 291 11.98 9.55 -1.38
N SER A 292 10.73 9.07 -1.29
CA SER A 292 9.57 9.86 -0.85
C SER A 292 8.49 8.94 -0.28
N LYS A 293 8.03 9.23 0.95
CA LYS A 293 7.04 8.43 1.67
C LYS A 293 6.28 9.31 2.66
N THR A 294 4.96 9.21 2.68
CA THR A 294 4.09 9.80 3.73
C THR A 294 3.14 8.75 4.30
N GLY A 295 2.78 7.74 3.51
CA GLY A 295 1.93 6.62 3.93
C GLY A 295 2.40 5.29 3.33
N GLY A 296 1.46 4.34 3.22
CA GLY A 296 1.74 3.03 2.60
C GLY A 296 1.93 3.07 1.08
N LEU A 297 1.56 4.16 0.41
CA LEU A 297 1.69 4.32 -1.04
C LEU A 297 3.16 4.20 -1.48
N GLY A 298 4.07 4.87 -0.77
CA GLY A 298 5.52 4.77 -1.04
C GLY A 298 6.05 3.33 -0.96
N ASP A 299 5.50 2.51 -0.07
CA ASP A 299 5.92 1.11 0.11
C ASP A 299 5.42 0.21 -1.02
N VAL A 300 4.16 0.40 -1.47
CA VAL A 300 3.66 -0.30 -2.67
C VAL A 300 4.50 0.06 -3.89
N ALA A 301 4.79 1.35 -4.09
CA ALA A 301 5.61 1.82 -5.20
C ALA A 301 7.09 1.37 -5.12
N GLY A 302 7.63 1.15 -3.91
CA GLY A 302 8.97 0.62 -3.71
C GLY A 302 9.09 -0.90 -3.90
N ALA A 303 8.04 -1.67 -3.59
CA ALA A 303 8.12 -3.12 -3.46
C ALA A 303 7.33 -3.93 -4.51
N LEU A 304 6.09 -3.54 -4.85
CA LEU A 304 5.28 -4.25 -5.86
C LEU A 304 5.97 -4.30 -7.24
N PRO A 305 6.61 -3.23 -7.75
CA PRO A 305 7.38 -3.26 -9.00
C PRO A 305 8.49 -4.31 -9.01
N LYS A 306 9.20 -4.49 -7.87
CA LYS A 306 10.28 -5.47 -7.73
C LYS A 306 9.76 -6.91 -7.76
N ALA A 307 8.58 -7.15 -7.20
CA ALA A 307 7.91 -8.44 -7.29
C ALA A 307 7.43 -8.73 -8.73
N LEU A 308 6.82 -7.76 -9.41
CA LEU A 308 6.45 -7.88 -10.83
C LEU A 308 7.68 -8.10 -11.74
N ALA A 309 8.82 -7.47 -11.46
CA ALA A 309 10.08 -7.72 -12.16
C ALA A 309 10.60 -9.14 -11.93
N ARG A 310 10.53 -9.67 -10.69
CA ARG A 310 10.86 -11.08 -10.41
C ARG A 310 9.97 -12.08 -11.16
N ARG A 311 8.71 -11.73 -11.45
CA ARG A 311 7.81 -12.53 -12.30
C ARG A 311 8.15 -12.47 -13.79
N GLY A 312 9.12 -11.66 -14.21
CA GLY A 312 9.61 -11.54 -15.59
C GLY A 312 8.98 -10.41 -16.40
N HIS A 313 8.16 -9.54 -15.81
CA HIS A 313 7.68 -8.33 -16.49
C HIS A 313 8.80 -7.30 -16.60
N ARG A 314 8.76 -6.44 -17.63
CA ARG A 314 9.64 -5.27 -17.71
C ARG A 314 8.96 -4.11 -16.96
N VAL A 315 9.53 -3.68 -15.84
CA VAL A 315 8.83 -2.78 -14.91
C VAL A 315 9.56 -1.46 -14.69
N MET A 316 8.83 -0.36 -14.82
CA MET A 316 9.25 0.99 -14.48
C MET A 316 8.40 1.55 -13.34
N VAL A 317 8.99 2.42 -12.53
CA VAL A 317 8.29 3.34 -11.62
C VAL A 317 8.55 4.77 -12.07
N VAL A 318 7.48 5.58 -12.20
CA VAL A 318 7.57 7.01 -12.51
C VAL A 318 7.06 7.82 -11.33
N ALA A 319 7.93 8.66 -10.77
CA ALA A 319 7.65 9.52 -9.62
C ALA A 319 8.26 10.93 -9.79
N PRO A 320 7.84 11.95 -9.04
CA PRO A 320 8.48 13.28 -9.09
C PRO A 320 9.81 13.33 -8.32
N LEU A 321 10.75 14.18 -8.76
CA LEU A 321 12.01 14.43 -8.07
C LEU A 321 11.84 15.51 -6.99
N TYR A 322 11.48 15.11 -5.76
CA TYR A 322 11.21 16.07 -4.68
C TYR A 322 12.48 16.66 -4.05
N GLY A 323 13.39 15.79 -3.62
CA GLY A 323 14.66 16.14 -2.98
C GLY A 323 15.86 15.92 -3.90
N ASN A 324 17.06 15.95 -3.32
CA ASN A 324 18.27 15.47 -4.00
C ASN A 324 18.45 13.98 -3.68
N TYR A 325 18.37 13.12 -4.70
CA TYR A 325 18.57 11.67 -4.57
C TYR A 325 19.96 11.29 -5.11
N ALA A 326 20.61 10.29 -4.54
CA ALA A 326 22.02 9.99 -4.82
C ALA A 326 22.22 8.98 -5.97
N GLU A 327 21.21 8.15 -6.21
CA GLU A 327 21.18 7.04 -7.15
C GLU A 327 20.76 7.46 -8.58
N PRO A 328 19.76 8.34 -8.79
CA PRO A 328 19.27 8.66 -10.13
C PRO A 328 20.21 9.57 -10.93
N GLN A 329 20.46 9.20 -12.18
CA GLN A 329 21.33 9.94 -13.10
C GLN A 329 20.49 10.59 -14.22
N HIS A 330 20.89 11.77 -14.70
CA HIS A 330 20.17 12.43 -15.80
C HIS A 330 20.26 11.63 -17.10
N THR A 331 19.09 11.34 -17.69
CA THR A 331 18.96 10.63 -18.99
C THR A 331 19.35 11.48 -20.20
N GLY A 332 19.65 12.78 -19.99
CA GLY A 332 19.82 13.78 -21.05
C GLY A 332 18.50 14.25 -21.69
N VAL A 333 17.38 13.57 -21.43
CA VAL A 333 16.07 13.85 -22.04
C VAL A 333 15.42 15.06 -21.36
N ARG A 334 15.02 16.04 -22.18
CA ARG A 334 14.19 17.18 -21.76
C ARG A 334 12.95 17.32 -22.64
N LYS A 335 11.84 17.73 -22.03
CA LYS A 335 10.54 17.97 -22.66
C LYS A 335 9.88 19.22 -22.08
N ARG A 336 8.90 19.78 -22.78
CA ARG A 336 8.11 20.92 -22.31
C ARG A 336 6.63 20.60 -22.37
N TYR A 337 5.94 20.95 -21.28
CA TYR A 337 4.53 20.64 -21.06
C TYR A 337 3.76 21.90 -20.74
N LYS A 338 2.64 22.11 -21.41
CA LYS A 338 1.78 23.26 -21.12
C LYS A 338 0.92 23.00 -19.90
N VAL A 339 0.99 23.90 -18.91
CA VAL A 339 0.24 23.86 -17.65
C VAL A 339 -0.19 25.28 -17.33
N ASP A 340 -1.50 25.52 -17.16
CA ASP A 340 -2.06 26.87 -16.91
C ASP A 340 -1.52 27.94 -17.89
N GLY A 341 -1.51 27.59 -19.19
CA GLY A 341 -0.99 28.44 -20.27
C GLY A 341 0.54 28.54 -20.38
N GLN A 342 1.30 28.10 -19.38
CA GLN A 342 2.76 28.25 -19.29
C GLN A 342 3.50 26.98 -19.74
N ASP A 343 4.64 27.13 -20.40
CA ASP A 343 5.48 26.00 -20.83
C ASP A 343 6.46 25.60 -19.72
N MET A 344 6.22 24.45 -19.09
CA MET A 344 7.03 23.92 -18.00
C MET A 344 8.06 22.91 -18.55
N GLU A 345 9.36 23.17 -18.35
CA GLU A 345 10.40 22.22 -18.71
C GLU A 345 10.49 21.07 -17.68
N VAL A 346 10.64 19.86 -18.18
CA VAL A 346 10.81 18.60 -17.43
C VAL A 346 12.09 17.93 -17.92
N SER A 347 12.93 17.51 -16.98
CA SER A 347 14.06 16.60 -17.21
C SER A 347 13.77 15.24 -16.58
N TYR A 348 14.29 14.17 -17.17
CA TYR A 348 14.14 12.81 -16.64
C TYR A 348 15.45 12.29 -16.07
N LEU A 349 15.42 11.77 -14.84
CA LEU A 349 16.52 11.02 -14.22
C LEU A 349 16.12 9.54 -14.13
N GLN A 350 17.08 8.61 -14.13
CA GLN A 350 16.84 7.18 -14.04
C GLN A 350 17.84 6.49 -13.10
N ALA A 351 17.37 5.50 -12.34
CA ALA A 351 18.16 4.53 -11.60
C ALA A 351 17.61 3.12 -11.90
N TYR A 352 18.47 2.11 -11.97
CA TYR A 352 18.06 0.71 -12.16
C TYR A 352 18.39 -0.11 -10.91
N ILE A 353 17.37 -0.62 -10.22
CA ILE A 353 17.49 -1.27 -8.91
C ILE A 353 16.56 -2.49 -8.85
N ASP A 354 17.06 -3.64 -8.39
CA ASP A 354 16.30 -4.89 -8.20
C ASP A 354 15.44 -5.33 -9.42
N GLY A 355 15.91 -5.05 -10.64
CA GLY A 355 15.20 -5.38 -11.89
C GLY A 355 14.19 -4.32 -12.37
N VAL A 356 14.13 -3.16 -11.73
CA VAL A 356 13.14 -2.10 -11.98
C VAL A 356 13.81 -0.80 -12.42
N ASP A 357 13.24 -0.14 -13.43
CA ASP A 357 13.58 1.21 -13.85
C ASP A 357 12.89 2.27 -12.98
N PHE A 358 13.59 2.91 -12.06
CA PHE A 358 13.06 4.04 -11.30
C PHE A 358 13.38 5.36 -12.04
N VAL A 359 12.34 5.98 -12.61
CA VAL A 359 12.40 7.20 -13.41
C VAL A 359 11.80 8.38 -12.65
N PHE A 360 12.58 9.46 -12.51
CA PHE A 360 12.19 10.64 -11.75
C PHE A 360 11.98 11.86 -12.66
N ILE A 361 10.84 12.51 -12.50
CA ILE A 361 10.45 13.73 -13.21
C ILE A 361 10.95 14.94 -12.42
N GLU A 362 12.02 15.58 -12.92
CA GLU A 362 12.51 16.85 -12.40
C GLU A 362 11.82 18.02 -13.09
N SER A 363 11.26 18.93 -12.30
CA SER A 363 10.80 20.25 -12.73
C SER A 363 10.76 21.20 -11.52
N PRO A 364 10.88 22.53 -11.69
CA PRO A 364 10.84 23.48 -10.57
C PRO A 364 9.57 23.38 -9.69
N LEU A 365 8.46 22.83 -10.20
CA LEU A 365 7.26 22.58 -9.42
C LEU A 365 7.41 21.49 -8.33
N PHE A 366 8.36 20.57 -8.47
CA PHE A 366 8.50 19.43 -7.56
C PHE A 366 9.64 19.57 -6.54
N ARG A 367 10.61 20.46 -6.78
CA ARG A 367 11.87 20.52 -6.03
C ARG A 367 11.73 21.28 -4.70
N ASN A 368 12.50 20.85 -3.69
CA ASN A 368 12.61 21.48 -2.36
C ASN A 368 11.33 21.40 -1.51
N ILE A 369 10.50 20.37 -1.74
CA ILE A 369 9.30 20.07 -0.93
C ILE A 369 9.30 18.64 -0.39
N GLU A 370 10.46 17.98 -0.32
CA GLU A 370 10.63 16.61 0.17
C GLU A 370 10.08 16.38 1.59
N ASN A 371 10.10 17.42 2.43
CA ASN A 371 9.55 17.42 3.78
C ASN A 371 8.00 17.51 3.83
N ASN A 372 7.34 17.89 2.73
CA ASN A 372 5.88 17.96 2.60
C ASN A 372 5.45 17.98 1.13
N ILE A 373 5.50 16.81 0.47
CA ILE A 373 5.23 16.67 -0.98
C ILE A 373 3.80 17.09 -1.40
N TYR A 374 2.86 17.12 -0.45
CA TYR A 374 1.47 17.55 -0.62
C TYR A 374 1.21 18.99 -0.15
N GLY A 375 2.25 19.74 0.23
CA GLY A 375 2.14 21.12 0.68
C GLY A 375 1.86 22.14 -0.42
N GLY A 376 1.53 23.38 -0.01
CA GLY A 376 1.14 24.48 -0.90
C GLY A 376 -0.37 24.64 -1.03
N GLN A 377 -0.83 25.50 -1.95
CA GLN A 377 -2.27 25.71 -2.15
C GLN A 377 -2.86 24.63 -3.04
N ARG A 378 -4.16 24.39 -2.90
CA ARG A 378 -4.95 23.40 -3.65
C ARG A 378 -4.74 23.46 -5.18
N VAL A 379 -4.69 24.67 -5.74
CA VAL A 379 -4.45 24.92 -7.17
C VAL A 379 -2.99 24.68 -7.58
N ASP A 380 -2.02 24.93 -6.69
CA ASP A 380 -0.61 24.62 -6.94
C ASP A 380 -0.44 23.10 -7.04
N ILE A 381 -1.03 22.34 -6.09
CA ILE A 381 -0.98 20.87 -6.09
C ILE A 381 -1.65 20.31 -7.35
N LEU A 382 -2.81 20.85 -7.77
CA LEU A 382 -3.47 20.49 -9.03
C LEU A 382 -2.52 20.67 -10.22
N LYS A 383 -1.84 21.82 -10.35
CA LYS A 383 -0.86 22.08 -11.41
C LYS A 383 0.33 21.11 -11.36
N ARG A 384 0.80 20.72 -10.17
CA ARG A 384 1.82 19.67 -10.00
C ARG A 384 1.34 18.33 -10.57
N MET A 385 0.11 17.90 -10.23
CA MET A 385 -0.44 16.62 -10.70
C MET A 385 -0.74 16.62 -12.21
N VAL A 386 -1.18 17.77 -12.76
CA VAL A 386 -1.33 17.99 -14.21
C VAL A 386 0.01 17.81 -14.93
N LEU A 387 1.07 18.47 -14.47
CA LEU A 387 2.41 18.31 -15.05
C LEU A 387 2.88 16.86 -14.97
N PHE A 388 2.74 16.24 -13.78
CA PHE A 388 3.20 14.89 -13.50
C PHE A 388 2.56 13.87 -14.44
N CYS A 389 1.23 13.90 -14.60
CA CYS A 389 0.51 12.95 -15.44
C CYS A 389 0.76 13.16 -16.95
N LYS A 390 0.92 14.41 -17.40
CA LYS A 390 1.22 14.72 -18.81
C LYS A 390 2.63 14.29 -19.21
N ALA A 391 3.60 14.41 -18.29
CA ALA A 391 4.94 13.85 -18.46
C ALA A 391 4.92 12.31 -18.42
N ALA A 392 4.32 11.71 -17.38
CA ALA A 392 4.35 10.27 -17.14
C ALA A 392 3.75 9.42 -18.28
N VAL A 393 2.71 9.91 -18.98
CA VAL A 393 2.08 9.17 -20.09
C VAL A 393 2.98 9.10 -21.35
N GLU A 394 3.94 10.02 -21.53
CA GLU A 394 4.88 10.02 -22.67
C GLU A 394 6.25 9.35 -22.38
N VAL A 395 6.55 9.08 -21.11
CA VAL A 395 7.75 8.32 -20.70
C VAL A 395 8.01 7.05 -21.53
N PRO A 396 7.00 6.23 -21.94
CA PRO A 396 7.22 5.00 -22.70
C PRO A 396 8.08 5.14 -23.96
N TRP A 397 8.07 6.31 -24.62
CA TRP A 397 8.86 6.54 -25.84
C TRP A 397 10.06 7.46 -25.64
N TYR A 398 10.07 8.25 -24.55
CA TYR A 398 11.09 9.29 -24.35
C TYR A 398 12.25 8.88 -23.48
N VAL A 399 12.09 7.89 -22.59
CA VAL A 399 13.16 7.45 -21.69
C VAL A 399 13.68 6.07 -22.14
N PRO A 400 14.83 6.00 -22.85
CA PRO A 400 15.40 4.76 -23.35
C PRO A 400 16.17 4.01 -22.23
N CYS A 401 15.43 3.50 -21.25
CA CYS A 401 15.96 2.63 -20.21
C CYS A 401 16.72 1.43 -20.81
N GLY A 402 17.99 1.24 -20.44
CA GLY A 402 18.84 0.21 -21.05
C GLY A 402 19.07 0.39 -22.57
N GLY A 403 18.90 1.61 -23.10
CA GLY A 403 19.00 1.93 -24.53
C GLY A 403 17.74 1.64 -25.35
N VAL A 404 16.68 1.08 -24.75
CA VAL A 404 15.45 0.68 -25.47
C VAL A 404 14.22 1.25 -24.77
N CYS A 405 13.41 2.04 -25.49
CA CYS A 405 12.15 2.57 -24.96
C CYS A 405 11.16 1.46 -24.57
N TYR A 406 10.15 1.77 -23.75
CA TYR A 406 9.11 0.79 -23.36
C TYR A 406 8.06 0.59 -24.46
N GLY A 407 7.75 1.63 -25.23
CA GLY A 407 6.72 1.59 -26.29
C GLY A 407 5.31 1.27 -25.76
N ASP A 408 4.37 1.06 -26.67
CA ASP A 408 2.93 0.95 -26.38
C ASP A 408 2.29 -0.41 -26.74
N GLY A 409 3.00 -1.26 -27.50
CA GLY A 409 2.46 -2.51 -28.06
C GLY A 409 2.06 -3.62 -27.07
N ASN A 410 2.52 -3.56 -25.82
CA ASN A 410 2.12 -4.48 -24.73
C ASN A 410 2.26 -3.79 -23.36
N LEU A 411 1.84 -2.52 -23.28
CA LEU A 411 2.02 -1.64 -22.14
C LEU A 411 0.77 -1.60 -21.24
N ALA A 412 0.99 -1.64 -19.91
CA ALA A 412 -0.02 -1.26 -18.92
C ALA A 412 0.55 -0.24 -17.92
N PHE A 413 -0.18 0.85 -17.72
CA PHE A 413 0.06 1.79 -16.63
C PHE A 413 -0.66 1.35 -15.36
N ILE A 414 0.00 1.47 -14.21
CA ILE A 414 -0.61 1.35 -12.88
C ILE A 414 -0.58 2.75 -12.24
N ALA A 415 -1.68 3.48 -12.35
CA ALA A 415 -1.87 4.78 -11.73
C ALA A 415 -2.30 4.57 -10.26
N ASN A 416 -1.61 5.19 -9.29
CA ASN A 416 -1.94 5.13 -7.87
C ASN A 416 -2.54 6.44 -7.34
N ASP A 417 -3.70 6.33 -6.68
CA ASP A 417 -4.48 7.41 -6.07
C ASP A 417 -4.85 8.59 -7.00
N TRP A 418 -5.63 9.54 -6.47
CA TRP A 418 -6.09 10.73 -7.19
C TRP A 418 -4.96 11.56 -7.83
N HIS A 419 -3.75 11.49 -7.26
CA HIS A 419 -2.53 12.13 -7.76
C HIS A 419 -2.23 11.79 -9.22
N THR A 420 -2.54 10.56 -9.63
CA THR A 420 -2.23 10.03 -10.96
C THR A 420 -3.48 9.69 -11.78
N ALA A 421 -4.67 9.90 -11.22
CA ALA A 421 -5.95 9.60 -11.85
C ALA A 421 -6.28 10.46 -13.09
N LEU A 422 -5.48 11.50 -13.39
CA LEU A 422 -5.50 12.18 -14.69
C LEU A 422 -4.84 11.35 -15.81
N LEU A 423 -3.92 10.43 -15.50
CA LEU A 423 -3.21 9.61 -16.48
C LEU A 423 -4.16 8.79 -17.39
N PRO A 424 -5.13 7.99 -16.88
CA PRO A 424 -6.10 7.30 -17.74
C PRO A 424 -6.94 8.28 -18.58
N VAL A 425 -7.23 9.48 -18.06
CA VAL A 425 -7.96 10.52 -18.79
C VAL A 425 -7.13 11.06 -19.96
N TYR A 426 -5.84 11.39 -19.77
CA TYR A 426 -4.95 11.82 -20.85
C TYR A 426 -4.66 10.69 -21.85
N LEU A 427 -4.44 9.45 -21.37
CA LEU A 427 -4.27 8.26 -22.19
C LEU A 427 -5.44 8.09 -23.16
N LYS A 428 -6.67 8.31 -22.69
CA LYS A 428 -7.86 8.32 -23.53
C LYS A 428 -7.90 9.55 -24.45
N ALA A 429 -7.91 10.75 -23.88
CA ALA A 429 -8.21 12.00 -24.60
C ALA A 429 -7.19 12.39 -25.68
N TYR A 430 -5.90 12.16 -25.43
CA TYR A 430 -4.83 12.57 -26.33
C TYR A 430 -4.27 11.43 -27.17
N TYR A 431 -4.34 10.18 -26.71
CA TYR A 431 -3.74 9.05 -27.43
C TYR A 431 -4.78 8.12 -28.04
N ARG A 432 -5.55 7.38 -27.23
CA ARG A 432 -6.47 6.33 -27.74
C ARG A 432 -7.56 6.89 -28.65
N ASP A 433 -8.16 8.03 -28.31
CA ASP A 433 -9.19 8.67 -29.14
C ASP A 433 -8.63 9.26 -30.46
N ASN A 434 -7.30 9.40 -30.57
CA ASN A 434 -6.59 9.83 -31.78
C ASN A 434 -5.83 8.67 -32.48
N GLY A 435 -6.07 7.41 -32.09
CA GLY A 435 -5.47 6.22 -32.70
C GLY A 435 -4.05 5.86 -32.25
N LEU A 436 -3.48 6.57 -31.27
CA LEU A 436 -2.20 6.26 -30.64
C LEU A 436 -2.41 5.40 -29.38
N MET A 437 -1.42 4.61 -28.95
CA MET A 437 -1.53 3.78 -27.73
C MET A 437 -2.76 2.87 -27.67
N SER A 438 -3.34 2.47 -28.82
CA SER A 438 -4.62 1.76 -28.89
C SER A 438 -4.66 0.45 -28.07
N TYR A 439 -3.51 -0.19 -27.86
CA TYR A 439 -3.33 -1.40 -27.05
C TYR A 439 -2.84 -1.15 -25.61
N THR A 440 -2.45 0.08 -25.26
CA THR A 440 -2.04 0.43 -23.90
C THR A 440 -3.23 0.49 -22.95
N ARG A 441 -3.07 -0.11 -21.77
CA ARG A 441 -4.13 -0.16 -20.74
C ARG A 441 -3.73 0.60 -19.47
N SER A 442 -4.73 0.87 -18.65
CA SER A 442 -4.63 1.64 -17.42
C SER A 442 -5.38 0.96 -16.28
N VAL A 443 -4.67 0.73 -15.18
CA VAL A 443 -5.23 0.28 -13.91
C VAL A 443 -5.15 1.44 -12.93
N LEU A 444 -6.26 1.81 -12.30
CA LEU A 444 -6.28 2.83 -11.24
C LEU A 444 -6.37 2.14 -9.86
N VAL A 445 -5.37 2.37 -9.01
CA VAL A 445 -5.28 1.79 -7.66
C VAL A 445 -5.75 2.80 -6.63
N ILE A 446 -6.77 2.43 -5.85
CA ILE A 446 -7.30 3.19 -4.72
C ILE A 446 -6.60 2.70 -3.44
N HIS A 447 -5.70 3.52 -2.89
CA HIS A 447 -5.12 3.28 -1.56
C HIS A 447 -5.93 3.99 -0.48
N ASN A 448 -6.45 5.20 -0.75
CA ASN A 448 -7.35 5.92 0.15
C ASN A 448 -8.37 6.80 -0.58
N ILE A 449 -9.66 6.45 -0.49
CA ILE A 449 -10.77 7.14 -1.16
C ILE A 449 -11.11 8.50 -0.57
N ALA A 450 -10.61 8.84 0.63
CA ALA A 450 -10.86 10.14 1.25
C ALA A 450 -10.16 11.29 0.52
N HIS A 451 -9.08 11.00 -0.24
CA HIS A 451 -8.34 11.99 -1.03
C HIS A 451 -8.68 11.82 -2.52
N GLN A 452 -9.40 12.79 -3.09
CA GLN A 452 -10.05 12.64 -4.42
C GLN A 452 -9.67 13.74 -5.44
N GLY A 453 -8.86 14.73 -5.06
CA GLY A 453 -8.57 15.89 -5.91
C GLY A 453 -9.82 16.71 -6.24
N ARG A 454 -10.52 17.22 -5.21
CA ARG A 454 -11.75 18.03 -5.38
C ARG A 454 -11.46 19.52 -5.63
N GLY A 455 -12.35 20.18 -6.37
CA GLY A 455 -12.31 21.63 -6.63
C GLY A 455 -13.65 22.18 -7.17
N PRO A 456 -13.76 23.50 -7.39
CA PRO A 456 -14.84 24.09 -8.20
C PRO A 456 -14.74 23.60 -9.65
N VAL A 457 -15.86 23.60 -10.38
CA VAL A 457 -15.93 23.13 -11.78
C VAL A 457 -14.96 23.88 -12.70
N ASP A 458 -14.69 25.16 -12.43
CA ASP A 458 -13.77 26.01 -13.19
C ASP A 458 -12.31 25.51 -13.19
N ASP A 459 -11.91 24.68 -12.21
CA ASP A 459 -10.58 24.05 -12.18
C ASP A 459 -10.32 23.13 -13.39
N PHE A 460 -11.36 22.73 -14.12
CA PHE A 460 -11.23 22.02 -15.40
C PHE A 460 -10.40 22.82 -16.43
N SER A 461 -10.33 24.15 -16.30
CA SER A 461 -9.43 24.98 -17.11
C SER A 461 -7.94 24.64 -16.92
N TYR A 462 -7.54 24.16 -15.75
CA TYR A 462 -6.13 23.85 -15.44
C TYR A 462 -5.66 22.49 -15.94
N VAL A 463 -6.57 21.54 -16.18
CA VAL A 463 -6.19 20.19 -16.67
C VAL A 463 -5.87 20.16 -18.16
N ASP A 464 -6.18 21.22 -18.91
CA ASP A 464 -5.88 21.32 -20.36
C ASP A 464 -6.36 20.06 -21.10
N LEU A 465 -7.69 19.92 -21.17
CA LEU A 465 -8.42 18.84 -21.83
C LEU A 465 -9.51 19.42 -22.76
N PRO A 466 -9.92 18.69 -23.83
CA PRO A 466 -11.02 19.11 -24.69
C PRO A 466 -12.33 19.28 -23.91
N GLY A 467 -13.09 20.36 -24.15
CA GLY A 467 -14.23 20.76 -23.32
C GLY A 467 -15.33 19.70 -23.11
N HIS A 468 -15.47 18.73 -24.02
CA HIS A 468 -16.42 17.61 -23.88
C HIS A 468 -16.00 16.55 -22.83
N TYR A 469 -14.79 16.63 -22.27
CA TYR A 469 -14.34 15.78 -21.16
C TYR A 469 -14.84 16.24 -19.78
N ILE A 470 -15.44 17.43 -19.66
CA ILE A 470 -15.80 18.04 -18.36
C ILE A 470 -16.77 17.19 -17.52
N ASP A 471 -17.70 16.48 -18.16
CA ASP A 471 -18.72 15.67 -17.46
C ASP A 471 -18.14 14.36 -16.85
N LEU A 472 -16.91 14.00 -17.19
CA LEU A 472 -16.16 12.97 -16.45
C LEU A 472 -15.74 13.49 -15.07
N PHE A 473 -15.37 14.77 -14.95
CA PHE A 473 -14.91 15.40 -13.72
C PHE A 473 -16.03 15.88 -12.80
N LYS A 474 -17.21 16.19 -13.35
CA LYS A 474 -18.36 16.57 -12.53
C LYS A 474 -18.79 15.42 -11.62
N LEU A 475 -18.98 15.76 -10.35
CA LEU A 475 -19.68 14.97 -9.34
C LEU A 475 -20.67 15.89 -8.61
N TYR A 476 -21.91 15.44 -8.45
CA TYR A 476 -22.94 16.19 -7.72
C TYR A 476 -22.86 15.89 -6.22
N ASP A 477 -22.71 16.93 -5.41
CA ASP A 477 -22.84 16.87 -3.95
C ASP A 477 -24.22 17.44 -3.54
N PRO A 478 -25.08 16.70 -2.82
CA PRO A 478 -26.39 17.20 -2.39
C PRO A 478 -26.37 18.46 -1.51
N LEU A 479 -25.23 18.80 -0.90
CA LEU A 479 -25.03 20.01 -0.09
C LEU A 479 -24.28 21.11 -0.87
N GLY A 480 -23.38 20.72 -1.79
CA GLY A 480 -22.48 21.64 -2.50
C GLY A 480 -22.82 21.94 -3.96
N GLY A 481 -23.68 21.15 -4.59
CA GLY A 481 -23.91 21.16 -6.04
C GLY A 481 -22.81 20.43 -6.83
N ASP A 482 -22.70 20.75 -8.12
CA ASP A 482 -21.65 20.19 -8.99
C ASP A 482 -20.26 20.67 -8.57
N HIS A 483 -19.33 19.74 -8.40
CA HIS A 483 -17.92 20.02 -8.16
C HIS A 483 -17.02 19.20 -9.09
N PHE A 484 -15.79 19.69 -9.29
CA PHE A 484 -14.72 19.00 -10.02
C PHE A 484 -14.08 17.95 -9.11
N ASN A 485 -13.90 16.74 -9.64
CA ASN A 485 -13.33 15.60 -8.91
C ASN A 485 -12.44 14.78 -9.86
N ILE A 486 -11.11 14.84 -9.64
CA ILE A 486 -10.14 14.10 -10.48
C ILE A 486 -10.38 12.60 -10.39
N PHE A 487 -10.62 12.08 -9.19
CA PHE A 487 -10.73 10.64 -8.97
C PHE A 487 -11.99 10.06 -9.62
N ALA A 488 -13.10 10.81 -9.65
CA ALA A 488 -14.30 10.47 -10.43
C ALA A 488 -13.97 10.28 -11.92
N ALA A 489 -13.21 11.18 -12.54
CA ALA A 489 -12.81 11.06 -13.94
C ALA A 489 -11.88 9.86 -14.18
N GLY A 490 -10.93 9.60 -13.27
CA GLY A 490 -10.05 8.43 -13.32
C GLY A 490 -10.81 7.11 -13.24
N LEU A 491 -11.76 6.96 -12.29
CA LEU A 491 -12.58 5.76 -12.13
C LEU A 491 -13.46 5.48 -13.36
N LYS A 492 -14.03 6.54 -13.96
CA LYS A 492 -14.79 6.44 -15.21
C LYS A 492 -13.90 5.98 -16.39
N THR A 493 -12.66 6.46 -16.49
CA THR A 493 -11.77 6.26 -17.66
C THR A 493 -10.83 5.07 -17.61
N ALA A 494 -10.42 4.59 -16.43
CA ALA A 494 -9.50 3.46 -16.31
C ALA A 494 -10.10 2.15 -16.86
N ASP A 495 -9.26 1.29 -17.44
CA ASP A 495 -9.66 -0.03 -17.95
C ASP A 495 -9.93 -1.02 -16.79
N ARG A 496 -9.16 -0.94 -15.70
CA ARG A 496 -9.42 -1.65 -14.44
C ARG A 496 -9.24 -0.76 -13.22
N ILE A 497 -9.89 -1.15 -12.12
CA ILE A 497 -9.78 -0.49 -10.82
C ILE A 497 -9.31 -1.54 -9.82
N VAL A 498 -8.27 -1.22 -9.05
CA VAL A 498 -7.80 -2.04 -7.93
C VAL A 498 -7.97 -1.27 -6.63
N THR A 499 -8.18 -1.96 -5.53
CA THR A 499 -8.02 -1.38 -4.21
C THR A 499 -7.38 -2.38 -3.25
N VAL A 500 -6.87 -1.87 -2.14
CA VAL A 500 -5.86 -2.57 -1.31
C VAL A 500 -6.41 -3.64 -0.35
N SER A 501 -7.68 -4.03 -0.49
CA SER A 501 -8.29 -5.27 0.04
C SER A 501 -9.68 -5.55 -0.56
N HIS A 502 -10.23 -6.75 -0.38
CA HIS A 502 -11.60 -7.11 -0.79
C HIS A 502 -12.65 -6.55 0.17
N GLY A 503 -12.40 -6.61 1.49
CA GLY A 503 -13.25 -5.98 2.50
C GLY A 503 -13.45 -4.49 2.22
N TYR A 504 -12.37 -3.77 1.89
CA TYR A 504 -12.44 -2.37 1.49
C TYR A 504 -13.09 -2.18 0.12
N ALA A 505 -12.88 -3.07 -0.86
CA ALA A 505 -13.60 -3.03 -2.14
C ALA A 505 -15.13 -3.10 -1.97
N TRP A 506 -15.61 -3.82 -0.95
CA TRP A 506 -17.02 -3.81 -0.57
C TRP A 506 -17.44 -2.52 0.15
N GLU A 507 -16.63 -2.01 1.09
CA GLU A 507 -16.89 -0.74 1.79
C GLU A 507 -16.99 0.46 0.84
N LEU A 508 -16.14 0.50 -0.20
CA LEU A 508 -16.16 1.52 -1.25
C LEU A 508 -17.49 1.61 -2.02
N LYS A 509 -18.32 0.56 -1.96
CA LYS A 509 -19.64 0.50 -2.60
C LYS A 509 -20.78 0.98 -1.70
N THR A 510 -20.54 1.21 -0.40
CA THR A 510 -21.54 1.77 0.53
C THR A 510 -21.48 3.30 0.54
N GLN A 511 -22.55 3.95 1.01
CA GLN A 511 -22.63 5.41 1.04
C GLN A 511 -21.57 6.02 1.97
N GLU A 512 -21.28 5.33 3.07
CA GLU A 512 -20.32 5.69 4.11
C GLU A 512 -18.88 5.43 3.66
N GLY A 513 -18.59 4.22 3.18
CA GLY A 513 -17.22 3.81 2.83
C GLY A 513 -16.74 4.34 1.48
N GLY A 514 -17.64 4.66 0.54
CA GLY A 514 -17.30 5.20 -0.78
C GLY A 514 -17.10 6.73 -0.85
N TRP A 515 -17.25 7.48 0.24
CA TRP A 515 -17.00 8.94 0.31
C TRP A 515 -17.62 9.73 -0.86
N GLY A 516 -18.89 9.43 -1.20
CA GLY A 516 -19.63 10.06 -2.31
C GLY A 516 -19.31 9.52 -3.72
N LEU A 517 -18.28 8.69 -3.90
CA LEU A 517 -17.95 8.04 -5.17
C LEU A 517 -18.64 6.68 -5.36
N HIS A 518 -19.34 6.18 -4.33
CA HIS A 518 -20.00 4.86 -4.32
C HIS A 518 -20.90 4.60 -5.54
N GLY A 519 -21.60 5.61 -6.07
CA GLY A 519 -22.41 5.47 -7.30
C GLY A 519 -21.55 5.06 -8.50
N ILE A 520 -20.51 5.85 -8.79
CA ILE A 520 -19.54 5.57 -9.87
C ILE A 520 -18.84 4.22 -9.66
N ILE A 521 -18.53 3.87 -8.41
CA ILE A 521 -17.87 2.59 -8.08
C ILE A 521 -18.81 1.40 -8.33
N ASN A 522 -20.10 1.50 -8.00
CA ASN A 522 -21.09 0.46 -8.34
C ASN A 522 -21.35 0.38 -9.86
N GLU A 523 -21.37 1.50 -10.57
CA GLU A 523 -21.45 1.52 -12.05
C GLU A 523 -20.24 0.84 -12.73
N ASN A 524 -19.07 0.89 -12.07
CA ASN A 524 -17.81 0.34 -12.55
C ASN A 524 -17.40 -0.94 -11.78
N ASP A 525 -18.33 -1.61 -11.09
CA ASP A 525 -18.05 -2.76 -10.22
C ASP A 525 -17.36 -3.92 -10.97
N TRP A 526 -17.73 -4.12 -12.24
CA TRP A 526 -17.11 -5.11 -13.13
C TRP A 526 -15.61 -4.85 -13.42
N LYS A 527 -15.11 -3.64 -13.15
CA LYS A 527 -13.70 -3.26 -13.25
C LYS A 527 -12.92 -3.48 -11.95
N LEU A 528 -13.61 -3.64 -10.81
CA LEU A 528 -13.03 -3.54 -9.46
C LEU A 528 -12.52 -4.89 -8.96
N LYS A 529 -11.26 -4.95 -8.50
CA LYS A 529 -10.72 -6.08 -7.72
C LYS A 529 -10.05 -5.59 -6.44
N GLY A 530 -10.33 -6.25 -5.32
CA GLY A 530 -9.55 -6.11 -4.09
C GLY A 530 -8.27 -6.94 -4.17
N ILE A 531 -7.12 -6.37 -3.82
CA ILE A 531 -5.84 -7.08 -3.70
C ILE A 531 -5.16 -6.61 -2.42
N VAL A 532 -4.94 -7.52 -1.47
CA VAL A 532 -4.24 -7.22 -0.22
C VAL A 532 -2.76 -6.93 -0.51
N ASN A 533 -2.22 -5.88 0.11
CA ASN A 533 -0.80 -5.53 -0.02
C ASN A 533 0.11 -6.56 0.66
N GLY A 534 1.31 -6.74 0.10
CA GLY A 534 2.38 -7.49 0.78
C GLY A 534 3.17 -6.65 1.77
N ILE A 535 4.13 -7.29 2.45
CA ILE A 535 5.17 -6.63 3.25
C ILE A 535 6.56 -6.90 2.65
N ASP A 536 7.51 -5.99 2.88
CA ASP A 536 8.92 -6.27 2.57
C ASP A 536 9.51 -7.20 3.65
N THR A 537 9.84 -8.43 3.25
CA THR A 537 10.34 -9.49 4.13
C THR A 537 11.85 -9.42 4.38
N LYS A 538 12.53 -8.36 3.93
CA LYS A 538 13.89 -7.97 4.34
C LYS A 538 13.84 -6.88 5.42
N GLU A 539 12.93 -5.91 5.28
CA GLU A 539 12.71 -4.86 6.30
C GLU A 539 11.99 -5.41 7.54
N TRP A 540 10.84 -6.05 7.35
CA TRP A 540 9.96 -6.52 8.43
C TRP A 540 10.07 -8.03 8.63
N ASN A 541 11.16 -8.48 9.27
CA ASN A 541 11.44 -9.90 9.49
C ASN A 541 12.22 -10.14 10.80
N PRO A 542 11.66 -10.82 11.82
CA PRO A 542 12.30 -10.96 13.13
C PRO A 542 13.67 -11.66 13.08
N LYS A 543 13.95 -12.45 12.04
CA LYS A 543 15.24 -13.16 11.85
C LYS A 543 16.36 -12.24 11.35
N LEU A 544 16.01 -11.13 10.69
CA LEU A 544 16.95 -10.22 9.99
C LEU A 544 16.88 -8.76 10.49
N ASP A 545 15.84 -8.40 11.24
CA ASP A 545 15.56 -7.04 11.72
C ASP A 545 16.74 -6.43 12.50
N VAL A 546 17.35 -5.41 11.89
CA VAL A 546 18.50 -4.68 12.44
C VAL A 546 18.19 -4.00 13.77
N HIS A 547 16.94 -3.67 14.07
CA HIS A 547 16.53 -3.00 15.30
C HIS A 547 16.47 -3.93 16.53
N LEU A 548 16.52 -5.25 16.31
CA LEU A 548 16.56 -6.28 17.36
C LEU A 548 17.99 -6.76 17.70
N THR A 549 19.03 -6.14 17.14
CA THR A 549 20.44 -6.55 17.31
C THR A 549 21.12 -5.94 18.55
N SER A 550 20.48 -5.01 19.26
CA SER A 550 21.07 -4.24 20.37
C SER A 550 20.12 -4.09 21.56
N ASP A 551 20.61 -3.51 22.65
CA ASP A 551 19.83 -3.04 23.81
C ASP A 551 19.02 -4.15 24.54
N GLY A 552 19.49 -5.40 24.47
CA GLY A 552 18.87 -6.57 25.11
C GLY A 552 17.86 -7.33 24.24
N TYR A 553 17.48 -6.79 23.08
CA TYR A 553 16.67 -7.49 22.09
C TYR A 553 17.46 -8.62 21.42
N THR A 554 16.76 -9.49 20.69
CA THR A 554 17.40 -10.55 19.90
C THR A 554 16.58 -10.87 18.66
N ASN A 555 17.25 -11.21 17.56
CA ASN A 555 16.59 -11.76 16.37
C ASN A 555 16.08 -13.18 16.63
N TYR A 556 14.96 -13.56 16.01
CA TYR A 556 14.35 -14.87 16.20
C TYR A 556 13.60 -15.37 14.96
N SER A 557 13.30 -16.66 14.99
CA SER A 557 12.67 -17.45 13.94
C SER A 557 11.48 -18.24 14.49
N LEU A 558 10.78 -19.00 13.64
CA LEU A 558 9.64 -19.83 14.05
C LEU A 558 10.02 -20.87 15.13
N GLU A 559 11.25 -21.38 15.08
CA GLU A 559 11.78 -22.39 16.01
C GLU A 559 12.23 -21.79 17.34
N THR A 560 12.66 -20.51 17.33
CA THR A 560 13.20 -19.81 18.51
C THR A 560 12.21 -18.84 19.16
N LEU A 561 11.03 -18.65 18.55
CA LEU A 561 9.92 -17.77 18.92
C LEU A 561 9.73 -17.59 20.42
N ASP A 562 9.46 -18.68 21.16
CA ASP A 562 9.18 -18.65 22.61
C ASP A 562 10.28 -17.88 23.37
N THR A 563 11.55 -18.16 23.07
CA THR A 563 12.71 -17.56 23.76
C THR A 563 13.10 -16.17 23.22
N GLY A 564 12.93 -15.96 21.92
CA GLY A 564 13.27 -14.68 21.27
C GLY A 564 12.27 -13.59 21.63
N LYS A 565 10.98 -13.92 21.59
CA LYS A 565 9.90 -12.99 21.91
C LYS A 565 9.90 -12.61 23.40
N SER A 566 10.11 -13.56 24.30
CA SER A 566 10.27 -13.29 25.73
C SER A 566 11.42 -12.31 26.02
N LYS A 567 12.59 -12.48 25.36
CA LYS A 567 13.70 -11.52 25.45
C LYS A 567 13.35 -10.14 24.90
N CYS A 568 12.75 -10.05 23.72
CA CYS A 568 12.33 -8.78 23.14
C CYS A 568 11.27 -8.05 23.98
N LYS A 569 10.37 -8.80 24.64
CA LYS A 569 9.39 -8.29 25.61
C LYS A 569 10.08 -7.72 26.86
N ALA A 570 11.01 -8.46 27.45
CA ALA A 570 11.78 -8.00 28.61
C ALA A 570 12.63 -6.76 28.28
N ALA A 571 13.24 -6.72 27.09
CA ALA A 571 14.00 -5.56 26.61
C ALA A 571 13.10 -4.34 26.37
N LEU A 572 11.90 -4.51 25.80
CA LEU A 572 10.90 -3.46 25.62
C LEU A 572 10.36 -2.93 26.96
N GLN A 573 10.11 -3.82 27.92
CA GLN A 573 9.75 -3.44 29.29
C GLN A 573 10.88 -2.61 29.93
N GLN A 574 12.14 -3.02 29.78
CA GLN A 574 13.30 -2.30 30.31
C GLN A 574 13.51 -0.94 29.62
N GLU A 575 13.47 -0.87 28.28
CA GLU A 575 13.68 0.36 27.50
C GLU A 575 12.62 1.43 27.82
N LEU A 576 11.39 1.01 28.08
CA LEU A 576 10.28 1.89 28.45
C LEU A 576 10.12 2.07 29.96
N GLY A 577 10.97 1.44 30.79
CA GLY A 577 10.88 1.53 32.24
C GLY A 577 9.57 1.00 32.83
N LEU A 578 8.99 -0.04 32.23
CA LEU A 578 7.92 -0.85 32.80
C LEU A 578 8.50 -1.96 33.70
N PRO A 579 7.73 -2.51 34.65
CA PRO A 579 8.11 -3.73 35.37
C PRO A 579 8.38 -4.88 34.39
N ILE A 580 9.56 -5.49 34.46
CA ILE A 580 9.90 -6.65 33.64
C ILE A 580 9.11 -7.86 34.16
N ARG A 581 8.13 -8.32 33.37
CA ARG A 581 7.16 -9.37 33.71
C ARG A 581 6.82 -10.19 32.48
N GLU A 582 7.25 -11.45 32.45
CA GLU A 582 6.94 -12.40 31.38
C GLU A 582 5.47 -12.89 31.45
N ASP A 583 4.93 -12.99 32.67
CA ASP A 583 3.61 -13.50 32.98
C ASP A 583 2.46 -12.57 32.53
N VAL A 584 2.71 -11.27 32.41
CA VAL A 584 1.73 -10.24 32.00
C VAL A 584 1.73 -10.08 30.49
N PRO A 585 0.58 -10.08 29.80
CA PRO A 585 0.52 -9.76 28.38
C PRO A 585 0.79 -8.27 28.14
N LEU A 586 1.70 -7.97 27.21
CA LEU A 586 2.03 -6.62 26.76
C LEU A 586 1.25 -6.31 25.47
N ILE A 587 0.43 -5.28 25.53
CA ILE A 587 -0.37 -4.76 24.42
C ILE A 587 0.38 -3.59 23.79
N GLY A 588 0.64 -3.66 22.48
CA GLY A 588 1.15 -2.56 21.67
C GLY A 588 0.04 -1.85 20.89
N PHE A 589 0.19 -0.54 20.71
CA PHE A 589 -0.50 0.26 19.69
C PHE A 589 0.54 1.05 18.91
N ILE A 590 0.44 1.08 17.58
CA ILE A 590 1.30 1.85 16.68
C ILE A 590 0.41 2.54 15.64
N GLY A 591 0.34 3.87 15.65
CA GLY A 591 -0.49 4.61 14.70
C GLY A 591 -0.51 6.13 14.89
N ARG A 592 -1.15 6.84 13.95
CA ARG A 592 -1.46 8.27 14.12
C ARG A 592 -2.50 8.44 15.23
N LEU A 593 -2.38 9.50 16.01
CA LEU A 593 -3.27 9.78 17.15
C LEU A 593 -4.47 10.61 16.66
N ASP A 594 -5.49 9.91 16.17
CA ASP A 594 -6.77 10.46 15.73
C ASP A 594 -7.95 9.47 15.95
N HIS A 595 -9.16 9.91 15.62
CA HIS A 595 -10.37 9.07 15.66
C HIS A 595 -10.44 8.02 14.53
N GLN A 596 -9.64 8.16 13.46
CA GLN A 596 -9.57 7.15 12.39
C GLN A 596 -8.92 5.87 12.93
N LYS A 597 -7.90 5.99 13.79
CA LYS A 597 -7.19 4.90 14.44
C LYS A 597 -7.82 4.44 15.77
N GLY A 598 -8.99 4.97 16.14
CA GLY A 598 -9.77 4.51 17.29
C GLY A 598 -9.13 4.74 18.66
N VAL A 599 -8.22 5.71 18.76
CA VAL A 599 -7.47 6.01 20.01
C VAL A 599 -8.41 6.45 21.15
N ASP A 600 -9.54 7.04 20.79
CA ASP A 600 -10.67 7.35 21.68
C ASP A 600 -11.37 6.10 22.24
N LEU A 601 -11.47 5.00 21.47
CA LEU A 601 -12.00 3.73 21.97
C LEU A 601 -11.04 3.07 22.98
N ILE A 602 -9.73 3.26 22.81
CA ILE A 602 -8.73 2.82 23.78
C ILE A 602 -8.86 3.65 25.07
N ALA A 603 -9.13 4.95 24.97
CA ALA A 603 -9.34 5.81 26.12
C ALA A 603 -10.64 5.47 26.89
N GLU A 604 -11.73 5.15 26.19
CA GLU A 604 -12.99 4.68 26.79
C GLU A 604 -12.81 3.30 27.46
N ALA A 605 -12.03 2.40 26.86
CA ALA A 605 -11.72 1.09 27.42
C ALA A 605 -10.68 1.11 28.57
N MET A 606 -9.94 2.21 28.73
CA MET A 606 -8.81 2.31 29.67
C MET A 606 -9.16 1.92 31.12
N PRO A 607 -10.30 2.33 31.72
CA PRO A 607 -10.64 1.95 33.09
C PRO A 607 -10.80 0.43 33.27
N TRP A 608 -11.27 -0.28 32.24
CA TRP A 608 -11.32 -1.73 32.24
C TRP A 608 -9.94 -2.35 32.02
N MET A 609 -9.16 -1.82 31.07
CA MET A 609 -7.80 -2.32 30.76
C MET A 609 -6.87 -2.21 31.98
N VAL A 610 -6.86 -1.08 32.68
CA VAL A 610 -6.07 -0.86 33.90
C VAL A 610 -6.52 -1.77 35.06
N GLY A 611 -7.80 -2.14 35.10
CA GLY A 611 -8.35 -3.13 36.02
C GLY A 611 -7.87 -4.56 35.76
N GLN A 612 -7.29 -4.85 34.59
CA GLN A 612 -6.65 -6.12 34.29
C GLN A 612 -5.16 -6.12 34.69
N ASP A 613 -4.59 -7.30 34.92
CA ASP A 613 -3.13 -7.46 34.94
C ASP A 613 -2.62 -7.56 33.49
N ILE A 614 -2.28 -6.41 32.92
CA ILE A 614 -1.80 -6.17 31.54
C ILE A 614 -0.76 -5.04 31.56
N GLN A 615 0.01 -4.91 30.48
CA GLN A 615 0.77 -3.70 30.16
C GLN A 615 0.34 -3.14 28.81
N LEU A 616 0.46 -1.83 28.61
CA LEU A 616 0.08 -1.12 27.40
C LEU A 616 1.17 -0.12 26.97
N VAL A 617 1.62 -0.24 25.73
CA VAL A 617 2.58 0.66 25.09
C VAL A 617 1.91 1.28 23.86
N MET A 618 1.88 2.61 23.79
CA MET A 618 1.29 3.34 22.66
C MET A 618 2.31 4.25 21.99
N LEU A 619 2.58 4.03 20.71
CA LEU A 619 3.49 4.83 19.86
C LEU A 619 2.68 5.61 18.81
N GLY A 620 2.84 6.93 18.79
CA GLY A 620 2.20 7.78 17.78
C GLY A 620 2.38 9.28 17.98
N THR A 621 1.94 10.05 16.99
CA THR A 621 1.71 11.51 17.06
C THR A 621 0.41 11.86 16.34
N GLY A 622 -0.18 13.01 16.65
CA GLY A 622 -1.40 13.46 15.99
C GLY A 622 -2.05 14.66 16.67
N ARG A 623 -3.29 14.48 17.15
CA ARG A 623 -4.04 15.56 17.79
C ARG A 623 -3.51 15.82 19.21
N PRO A 624 -3.29 17.09 19.61
CA PRO A 624 -2.80 17.41 20.97
C PRO A 624 -3.71 16.97 22.12
N ASP A 625 -5.02 16.85 21.92
CA ASP A 625 -5.94 16.36 22.95
C ASP A 625 -5.71 14.87 23.24
N LEU A 626 -5.52 14.05 22.20
CA LEU A 626 -5.18 12.63 22.31
C LEU A 626 -3.76 12.42 22.85
N GLU A 627 -2.78 13.23 22.44
CA GLU A 627 -1.43 13.21 23.02
C GLU A 627 -1.41 13.55 24.51
N ASN A 628 -2.20 14.53 24.94
CA ASN A 628 -2.33 14.88 26.37
C ASN A 628 -3.06 13.79 27.16
N MET A 629 -4.06 13.13 26.57
CA MET A 629 -4.73 11.97 27.17
C MET A 629 -3.75 10.80 27.42
N LEU A 630 -2.85 10.48 26.48
CA LEU A 630 -1.84 9.43 26.68
C LEU A 630 -0.90 9.77 27.85
N ARG A 631 -0.43 11.01 27.92
CA ARG A 631 0.42 11.50 29.03
C ARG A 631 -0.31 11.45 30.38
N GLN A 632 -1.62 11.68 30.39
CA GLN A 632 -2.43 11.54 31.61
C GLN A 632 -2.49 10.08 32.07
N PHE A 633 -2.81 9.12 31.20
CA PHE A 633 -2.85 7.71 31.59
C PHE A 633 -1.48 7.16 32.02
N GLU A 634 -0.39 7.57 31.34
CA GLU A 634 0.98 7.25 31.74
C GLU A 634 1.31 7.79 33.15
N SER A 635 0.91 9.02 33.47
CA SER A 635 1.12 9.60 34.81
C SER A 635 0.26 8.97 35.92
N GLN A 636 -0.90 8.40 35.58
CA GLN A 636 -1.81 7.76 36.53
C GLN A 636 -1.45 6.28 36.77
N HIS A 637 -0.92 5.59 35.76
CA HIS A 637 -0.72 4.14 35.74
C HIS A 637 0.69 3.79 35.26
N HIS A 638 1.70 4.42 35.84
CA HIS A 638 3.09 4.35 35.38
C HIS A 638 3.71 2.93 35.49
N ASP A 639 3.07 2.00 36.16
CA ASP A 639 3.45 0.58 36.27
C ASP A 639 2.90 -0.27 35.11
N LYS A 640 1.88 0.22 34.40
CA LYS A 640 1.19 -0.50 33.31
C LYS A 640 1.24 0.20 31.96
N VAL A 641 1.21 1.54 31.91
CA VAL A 641 0.96 2.32 30.69
C VAL A 641 2.17 3.19 30.32
N ARG A 642 2.54 3.19 29.03
CA ARG A 642 3.57 4.06 28.44
C ARG A 642 3.09 4.70 27.13
N GLY A 643 3.30 6.01 27.01
CA GLY A 643 2.89 6.82 25.86
C GLY A 643 4.07 7.45 25.13
N TRP A 644 4.60 6.78 24.11
CA TRP A 644 5.64 7.35 23.26
C TRP A 644 5.01 8.31 22.23
N VAL A 645 4.92 9.59 22.61
CA VAL A 645 4.52 10.66 21.70
C VAL A 645 5.69 11.00 20.77
N GLY A 646 5.70 10.40 19.58
CA GLY A 646 6.76 10.55 18.58
C GLY A 646 6.62 9.56 17.41
N PHE A 647 7.38 9.80 16.34
CA PHE A 647 7.60 8.83 15.27
C PHE A 647 8.99 8.21 15.41
N SER A 648 9.08 6.88 15.41
CA SER A 648 10.36 6.15 15.48
C SER A 648 10.22 4.75 14.89
N VAL A 649 10.91 4.50 13.77
CA VAL A 649 10.94 3.18 13.11
C VAL A 649 11.52 2.12 14.05
N LYS A 650 12.67 2.42 14.68
CA LYS A 650 13.33 1.55 15.67
C LYS A 650 12.36 1.10 16.79
N VAL A 651 11.55 2.01 17.33
CA VAL A 651 10.60 1.69 18.40
C VAL A 651 9.37 0.95 17.85
N ALA A 652 8.91 1.24 16.63
CA ALA A 652 7.81 0.50 15.99
C ALA A 652 8.16 -0.98 15.77
N HIS A 653 9.35 -1.27 15.26
CA HIS A 653 9.87 -2.65 15.13
C HIS A 653 9.95 -3.35 16.50
N ARG A 654 10.47 -2.66 17.52
CA ARG A 654 10.63 -3.20 18.88
C ARG A 654 9.30 -3.48 19.59
N ILE A 655 8.30 -2.62 19.43
CA ILE A 655 6.92 -2.90 19.90
C ILE A 655 6.36 -4.11 19.13
N THR A 656 6.54 -4.15 17.80
CA THR A 656 6.06 -5.26 16.97
C THR A 656 6.70 -6.60 17.36
N ALA A 657 7.97 -6.61 17.78
CA ALA A 657 8.67 -7.80 18.28
C ALA A 657 8.31 -8.16 19.73
N GLY A 658 8.32 -7.19 20.65
CA GLY A 658 8.20 -7.39 22.09
C GLY A 658 6.78 -7.41 22.66
N ALA A 659 5.77 -6.97 21.91
CA ALA A 659 4.37 -7.10 22.33
C ALA A 659 3.84 -8.52 22.11
N ASP A 660 2.94 -8.95 22.99
CA ASP A 660 2.14 -10.17 22.81
C ASP A 660 0.95 -9.90 21.89
N ILE A 661 0.34 -8.71 22.05
CA ILE A 661 -0.87 -8.26 21.35
C ILE A 661 -0.58 -6.96 20.60
N LEU A 662 -1.06 -6.82 19.36
CA LEU A 662 -1.15 -5.51 18.68
C LEU A 662 -2.62 -5.09 18.55
N LEU A 663 -2.99 -3.99 19.21
CA LEU A 663 -4.36 -3.45 19.20
C LEU A 663 -4.53 -2.43 18.06
N MET A 664 -5.47 -2.68 17.14
CA MET A 664 -5.77 -1.81 15.99
C MET A 664 -7.29 -1.55 15.88
N PRO A 665 -7.85 -0.62 16.67
CA PRO A 665 -9.29 -0.34 16.72
C PRO A 665 -9.72 0.67 15.63
N SER A 666 -9.05 0.65 14.48
CA SER A 666 -9.26 1.63 13.40
C SER A 666 -10.71 1.63 12.89
N ARG A 667 -11.34 2.80 12.82
CA ARG A 667 -12.65 2.97 12.18
C ARG A 667 -12.61 2.85 10.66
N PHE A 668 -11.43 3.06 10.07
CA PHE A 668 -11.20 3.02 8.62
C PHE A 668 -9.76 2.60 8.33
N GLU A 669 -9.58 1.46 7.66
CA GLU A 669 -8.26 0.87 7.38
C GLU A 669 -8.24 0.13 6.03
N PRO A 670 -7.99 0.84 4.90
CA PRO A 670 -8.06 0.28 3.54
C PRO A 670 -7.33 -1.05 3.34
N CYS A 671 -6.13 -1.17 3.91
CA CYS A 671 -5.39 -2.43 4.03
C CYS A 671 -4.92 -2.64 5.47
N GLY A 672 -4.17 -1.67 5.99
CA GLY A 672 -3.34 -1.85 7.18
C GLY A 672 -2.10 -2.69 6.85
N LEU A 673 -0.94 -2.30 7.40
CA LEU A 673 0.30 -3.09 7.30
C LEU A 673 0.74 -3.61 8.68
N ASN A 674 0.44 -2.88 9.77
CA ASN A 674 0.93 -3.22 11.11
C ASN A 674 0.41 -4.58 11.62
N GLN A 675 -0.77 -5.04 11.19
CA GLN A 675 -1.28 -6.39 11.49
C GLN A 675 -0.54 -7.49 10.72
N LEU A 676 -0.04 -7.19 9.52
CA LEU A 676 0.82 -8.09 8.74
C LEU A 676 2.20 -8.21 9.40
N TYR A 677 2.77 -7.08 9.82
CA TYR A 677 3.99 -7.04 10.62
C TYR A 677 3.82 -7.80 11.94
N ALA A 678 2.71 -7.60 12.65
CA ALA A 678 2.41 -8.31 13.89
C ALA A 678 2.40 -9.84 13.69
N MET A 679 1.66 -10.34 12.69
CA MET A 679 1.62 -11.77 12.37
C MET A 679 3.01 -12.33 12.05
N ASN A 680 3.82 -11.62 11.25
CA ASN A 680 5.18 -12.07 10.90
C ASN A 680 6.17 -12.09 12.09
N TYR A 681 5.88 -11.35 13.16
CA TYR A 681 6.66 -11.31 14.40
C TYR A 681 6.01 -12.13 15.54
N GLY A 682 4.99 -12.93 15.24
CA GLY A 682 4.28 -13.75 16.23
C GLY A 682 3.53 -12.93 17.29
N THR A 683 3.15 -11.69 16.96
CA THR A 683 2.33 -10.79 17.79
C THR A 683 0.89 -10.90 17.34
N ILE A 684 -0.04 -11.14 18.26
CA ILE A 684 -1.42 -11.46 17.89
C ILE A 684 -2.23 -10.15 17.70
N PRO A 685 -2.77 -9.89 16.49
CA PRO A 685 -3.56 -8.70 16.25
C PRO A 685 -4.96 -8.81 16.89
N VAL A 686 -5.40 -7.72 17.53
CA VAL A 686 -6.77 -7.51 18.02
C VAL A 686 -7.34 -6.29 17.29
N VAL A 687 -8.31 -6.50 16.40
CA VAL A 687 -8.67 -5.51 15.35
C VAL A 687 -10.17 -5.22 15.26
N HIS A 688 -10.50 -4.02 14.80
CA HIS A 688 -11.83 -3.74 14.26
C HIS A 688 -11.98 -4.39 12.86
N ALA A 689 -13.11 -5.03 12.56
CA ALA A 689 -13.32 -5.85 11.38
C ALA A 689 -13.64 -5.05 10.09
N VAL A 690 -12.83 -4.04 9.78
CA VAL A 690 -12.98 -3.15 8.61
C VAL A 690 -11.85 -3.31 7.60
N GLY A 691 -12.14 -2.93 6.34
CA GLY A 691 -11.21 -2.88 5.23
C GLY A 691 -10.31 -4.11 5.13
N GLY A 692 -9.00 -3.90 5.09
CA GLY A 692 -8.04 -5.01 5.02
C GLY A 692 -7.79 -5.73 6.34
N LEU A 693 -8.16 -5.16 7.49
CA LEU A 693 -8.09 -5.86 8.78
C LEU A 693 -9.02 -7.08 8.77
N ARG A 694 -10.19 -6.94 8.14
CA ARG A 694 -11.17 -8.02 7.92
C ARG A 694 -10.65 -9.16 7.04
N ASP A 695 -9.92 -8.82 5.97
CA ASP A 695 -9.32 -9.79 5.03
C ASP A 695 -8.08 -10.49 5.61
N THR A 696 -7.31 -9.77 6.43
CA THR A 696 -6.00 -10.23 6.91
C THR A 696 -6.09 -10.95 8.25
N VAL A 697 -6.94 -10.50 9.17
CA VAL A 697 -7.11 -11.12 10.49
C VAL A 697 -8.40 -11.94 10.52
N GLN A 698 -8.31 -13.18 10.05
CA GLN A 698 -9.36 -14.18 10.32
C GLN A 698 -9.46 -14.37 11.86
N PRO A 699 -10.66 -14.23 12.46
CA PRO A 699 -10.85 -14.43 13.89
C PRO A 699 -10.49 -15.86 14.30
N PHE A 700 -9.90 -16.00 15.49
CA PHE A 700 -9.53 -17.27 16.07
C PHE A 700 -10.78 -18.07 16.48
N ASP A 701 -10.86 -19.31 15.98
CA ASP A 701 -11.83 -20.32 16.41
C ASP A 701 -11.13 -21.36 17.31
N PRO A 702 -11.40 -21.36 18.64
CA PRO A 702 -10.82 -22.33 19.57
C PRO A 702 -11.26 -23.78 19.34
N PHE A 703 -12.36 -24.03 18.61
CA PHE A 703 -12.85 -25.38 18.33
C PHE A 703 -12.20 -25.99 17.08
N ALA A 704 -11.84 -25.14 16.10
CA ALA A 704 -11.16 -25.54 14.87
C ALA A 704 -9.64 -25.33 14.91
N GLU A 705 -9.10 -24.68 15.95
CA GLU A 705 -7.70 -24.24 16.03
C GLU A 705 -7.24 -23.51 14.76
N SER A 706 -8.07 -22.56 14.30
CA SER A 706 -7.88 -21.83 13.05
C SER A 706 -8.04 -20.32 13.24
N GLY A 707 -7.48 -19.52 12.33
CA GLY A 707 -7.44 -18.05 12.45
C GLY A 707 -6.15 -17.51 13.10
N PHE A 708 -6.02 -16.19 13.05
CA PHE A 708 -4.75 -15.46 13.25
C PHE A 708 -4.79 -14.39 14.35
N GLY A 709 -5.98 -14.03 14.86
CA GLY A 709 -6.14 -13.00 15.89
C GLY A 709 -7.58 -12.85 16.35
N TRP A 710 -7.92 -11.73 16.97
CA TRP A 710 -9.29 -11.45 17.42
C TRP A 710 -9.87 -10.23 16.71
N THR A 711 -11.15 -10.31 16.34
CA THR A 711 -11.86 -9.25 15.62
C THR A 711 -13.07 -8.77 16.41
N PHE A 712 -13.45 -7.51 16.22
CA PHE A 712 -14.73 -6.98 16.70
C PHE A 712 -15.47 -6.19 15.60
N GLU A 713 -16.81 -6.28 15.58
CA GLU A 713 -17.64 -5.91 14.42
C GLU A 713 -18.00 -4.41 14.32
N ARG A 714 -17.84 -3.65 15.41
CA ARG A 714 -18.24 -2.23 15.48
C ARG A 714 -17.27 -1.41 16.29
N ALA A 715 -17.10 -0.15 15.91
CA ALA A 715 -16.26 0.84 16.58
C ALA A 715 -16.89 1.37 17.89
N GLU A 716 -17.18 0.45 18.81
CA GLU A 716 -17.81 0.63 20.12
C GLU A 716 -16.86 0.03 21.20
N ALA A 717 -16.68 0.69 22.35
CA ALA A 717 -15.67 0.28 23.33
C ALA A 717 -15.99 -1.04 24.06
N ASP A 718 -17.28 -1.40 24.22
CA ASP A 718 -17.70 -2.69 24.77
C ASP A 718 -17.28 -3.86 23.86
N ARG A 719 -17.31 -3.67 22.54
CA ARG A 719 -16.88 -4.66 21.54
C ARG A 719 -15.38 -4.86 21.56
N LEU A 720 -14.61 -3.78 21.70
CA LEU A 720 -13.17 -3.82 21.91
C LEU A 720 -12.84 -4.57 23.21
N ILE A 721 -13.49 -4.22 24.33
CA ILE A 721 -13.35 -4.89 25.63
C ILE A 721 -13.66 -6.39 25.52
N HIS A 722 -14.73 -6.78 24.82
CA HIS A 722 -15.12 -8.18 24.66
C HIS A 722 -14.07 -8.98 23.86
N ALA A 723 -13.62 -8.48 22.70
CA ALA A 723 -12.60 -9.15 21.90
C ALA A 723 -11.25 -9.22 22.62
N LEU A 724 -10.83 -8.13 23.28
CA LEU A 724 -9.61 -8.10 24.08
C LEU A 724 -9.72 -9.01 25.31
N GLY A 725 -10.89 -9.12 25.94
CA GLY A 725 -11.15 -10.06 27.04
C GLY A 725 -10.95 -11.52 26.64
N ASN A 726 -11.48 -11.93 25.49
CA ASN A 726 -11.28 -13.28 24.94
C ASN A 726 -9.81 -13.53 24.54
N CYS A 727 -9.12 -12.50 24.01
CA CYS A 727 -7.70 -12.55 23.74
C CYS A 727 -6.87 -12.76 25.03
N LEU A 728 -7.15 -12.00 26.09
CA LEU A 728 -6.48 -12.12 27.40
C LEU A 728 -6.80 -13.45 28.09
N LEU A 729 -8.02 -13.98 27.95
CA LEU A 729 -8.37 -15.32 28.44
C LEU A 729 -7.55 -16.40 27.72
N THR A 730 -7.41 -16.29 26.39
CA THR A 730 -6.58 -17.20 25.58
C THR A 730 -5.11 -17.13 26.00
N TYR A 731 -4.57 -15.92 26.18
CA TYR A 731 -3.19 -15.72 26.68
C TYR A 731 -2.97 -16.35 28.06
N ARG A 732 -3.92 -16.24 28.98
CA ARG A 732 -3.78 -16.71 30.36
C ARG A 732 -3.92 -18.23 30.47
N GLU A 733 -5.04 -18.78 30.00
CA GLU A 733 -5.43 -20.18 30.25
C GLU A 733 -5.03 -21.16 29.12
N TYR A 734 -4.92 -20.69 27.87
CA TYR A 734 -4.81 -21.56 26.69
C TYR A 734 -3.45 -21.38 25.96
N LYS A 735 -2.35 -21.65 26.68
CA LYS A 735 -0.97 -21.41 26.22
C LYS A 735 -0.60 -22.10 24.90
N GLU A 736 -1.06 -23.33 24.67
CA GLU A 736 -0.77 -24.05 23.42
C GLU A 736 -1.56 -23.50 22.23
N SER A 737 -2.84 -23.16 22.42
CA SER A 737 -3.65 -22.42 21.43
C SER A 737 -3.01 -21.08 21.07
N TRP A 738 -2.51 -20.35 22.08
CA TRP A 738 -1.78 -19.09 21.88
C TRP A 738 -0.57 -19.27 20.97
N LYS A 739 0.33 -20.23 21.28
CA LYS A 739 1.47 -20.57 20.42
C LYS A 739 1.04 -21.02 19.02
N GLY A 740 -0.09 -21.73 18.93
CA GLY A 740 -0.73 -22.09 17.66
C GLY A 740 -1.05 -20.87 16.80
N ILE A 741 -1.71 -19.85 17.36
CA ILE A 741 -2.03 -18.61 16.65
C ILE A 741 -0.74 -17.90 16.19
N GLN A 742 0.26 -17.77 17.07
CA GLN A 742 1.53 -17.11 16.74
C GLN A 742 2.24 -17.81 15.57
N LYS A 743 2.35 -19.14 15.61
CA LYS A 743 2.99 -19.93 14.55
C LYS A 743 2.18 -19.86 13.24
N ARG A 744 0.85 -19.97 13.28
CA ARG A 744 -0.02 -19.79 12.10
C ARG A 744 0.14 -18.40 11.47
N GLY A 745 0.35 -17.35 12.27
CA GLY A 745 0.66 -16.01 11.79
C GLY A 745 2.02 -15.92 11.07
N MET A 746 3.07 -16.45 11.68
CA MET A 746 4.44 -16.42 11.14
C MET A 746 4.66 -17.33 9.93
N MET A 747 3.87 -18.40 9.77
CA MET A 747 3.95 -19.34 8.64
C MET A 747 3.21 -18.86 7.38
N ARG A 748 2.48 -17.73 7.45
CA ARG A 748 1.69 -17.22 6.33
C ARG A 748 2.59 -16.45 5.36
N ASP A 749 2.48 -16.75 4.06
CA ASP A 749 3.04 -15.88 3.04
C ASP A 749 2.30 -14.53 3.03
N LEU A 750 3.03 -13.49 3.44
CA LEU A 750 2.63 -12.09 3.44
C LEU A 750 3.49 -11.26 2.47
N SER A 751 4.27 -11.92 1.60
CA SER A 751 5.19 -11.26 0.67
C SER A 751 4.47 -10.51 -0.46
N TRP A 752 5.22 -9.65 -1.14
CA TRP A 752 4.76 -8.99 -2.36
C TRP A 752 4.63 -9.90 -3.58
N ASP A 753 5.14 -11.14 -3.56
CA ASP A 753 5.14 -12.02 -4.73
C ASP A 753 3.74 -12.62 -5.00
N ASN A 754 3.00 -12.99 -3.94
CA ASN A 754 1.57 -13.36 -4.02
C ASN A 754 0.69 -12.17 -4.45
N ALA A 755 0.95 -10.98 -3.91
CA ALA A 755 0.27 -9.76 -4.34
C ALA A 755 0.54 -9.47 -5.83
N ALA A 756 1.79 -9.58 -6.30
CA ALA A 756 2.17 -9.37 -7.70
C ALA A 756 1.48 -10.35 -8.66
N GLN A 757 1.31 -11.62 -8.29
CA GLN A 757 0.50 -12.57 -9.08
C GLN A 757 -0.96 -12.10 -9.22
N ASN A 758 -1.56 -11.62 -8.13
CA ASN A 758 -2.92 -11.08 -8.16
C ASN A 758 -3.06 -9.80 -9.01
N TYR A 759 -2.00 -8.98 -9.09
CA TYR A 759 -1.93 -7.83 -10.00
C TYR A 759 -1.75 -8.25 -11.46
N GLU A 760 -0.95 -9.29 -11.75
CA GLU A 760 -0.79 -9.85 -13.11
C GLU A 760 -2.14 -10.27 -13.71
N GLU A 761 -3.00 -10.95 -12.93
CA GLU A 761 -4.36 -11.28 -13.36
C GLU A 761 -5.18 -10.05 -13.81
N VAL A 762 -5.06 -8.93 -13.09
CA VAL A 762 -5.79 -7.69 -13.42
C VAL A 762 -5.21 -7.01 -14.65
N LEU A 763 -3.88 -7.04 -14.83
CA LEU A 763 -3.20 -6.50 -16.01
C LEU A 763 -3.58 -7.29 -17.27
N LEU A 764 -3.68 -8.61 -17.16
CA LEU A 764 -4.18 -9.49 -18.22
C LEU A 764 -5.68 -9.28 -18.50
N ALA A 765 -6.50 -9.13 -17.47
CA ALA A 765 -7.91 -8.79 -17.63
C ALA A 765 -8.08 -7.44 -18.36
N ALA A 766 -7.33 -6.41 -17.98
CA ALA A 766 -7.32 -5.12 -18.67
C ALA A 766 -6.89 -5.22 -20.15
N LYS A 767 -5.93 -6.10 -20.47
CA LYS A 767 -5.46 -6.36 -21.84
C LYS A 767 -6.54 -6.98 -22.74
N TYR A 768 -7.32 -7.93 -22.22
CA TYR A 768 -8.26 -8.73 -23.02
C TYR A 768 -9.75 -8.35 -22.89
N GLN A 769 -10.13 -7.52 -21.91
CA GLN A 769 -11.53 -7.16 -21.61
C GLN A 769 -11.63 -5.68 -21.24
N TRP A 770 -12.00 -4.80 -22.17
CA TRP A 770 -12.01 -3.33 -22.02
C TRP A 770 -13.03 -2.69 -22.96
#